data_AF-A0A350XB05-F1
#
_entry.id   AF-A0A350XB05-F1
#
_cell.length_a   1.000
_cell.length_b   1.000
_cell.length_c   1.000
_cell.angle_alpha   90.00
_cell.angle_beta   90.00
_cell.angle_gamma   90.00
#
_symmetry.space_group_name_H-M   'P 1'
#
loop_
_entity.id
_entity.type
_entity.pdbx_description
1 polymer ?
#
loop_
_entity_poly.entity_id
_entity_poly.type
_entity_poly.pdbx_seq_one_letter_code
_entity_poly.pdbx_strand_id
1 'polypeptide(L)'
;MLGPTTDGFYDLTANGDNFQLTVGLLAGLPGGLRGLEGNDFIRGSAAPELANGNQGNDTLMGGAGNDVLFGGKDNDLLMGNQGKDLLFGDDGADTLLGGQDNDYLSGNQGNDILSGDKGDDWLRGGKGNDLLTGLDGNDILIGDFDKDTLIGGAGEDTLVLRTDTAVKDAASADIIREFNNGLDRIGLTGGLTAADLSLEAGSIAPGSSDTLIKIRSSGAILGWVEGVSPNQIGSANFVSVDAVLATEGSTVNNLLSAVASSTSIVRTAALTPTPINVNVNSLPAPFQSPSSSKPAQMVPIPDNPLLQVPAGFEVNVFAAGLTKPRWLAATPTGDLLVTETLENRIRLLRDTNGDGVADVRTTFAGPENGLNLPFGMVFAGNYFYVGNTDAVVRFPYTNGQLQITGRGEKIADLPRGGHWTRNLALSPDGQQLYVSIGSNSNVSPEPLPRASVQVMNLDGSNQRTFASGLRNPTGLDFNPITGQLYTVVNERDGLGDDLVPDYLTGLRAGEFYGWPYAYLAPNLVDPRRTGERPDLVASTRTPDVLFQAHSAPLGLQFYDGQTFPQQYRNGAFVAFRGSWNRNQGTGYKLVYAPFGADGRPQGFYQDFLTGFLLNPAGPTTWGRPVGLQTMPDGSLLVAEEENNRIYRIQYRNS
;
A
#
# COMPACT_ATOMS: atom_id res chain seq x y z
N MET A 1 -2.98 -21.68 21.58
CA MET A 1 -2.53 -20.72 20.56
C MET A 1 -1.02 -20.80 20.45
N LEU A 2 -0.51 -21.19 19.27
CA LEU A 2 0.84 -20.81 18.86
C LEU A 2 0.83 -19.27 18.66
N GLY A 3 2.01 -18.65 18.63
CA GLY A 3 2.10 -17.22 18.30
C GLY A 3 1.56 -16.95 16.89
N PRO A 4 1.34 -15.67 16.52
CA PRO A 4 0.88 -15.34 15.19
C PRO A 4 1.87 -15.81 14.11
N THR A 5 1.37 -16.25 12.97
CA THR A 5 2.12 -16.58 11.76
C THR A 5 2.69 -15.34 11.09
N THR A 6 3.54 -15.52 10.08
CA THR A 6 4.23 -14.43 9.36
C THR A 6 3.31 -13.46 8.63
N ASP A 7 2.04 -13.79 8.48
CA ASP A 7 0.97 -12.98 7.90
C ASP A 7 -0.04 -12.45 8.93
N GLY A 8 0.25 -12.59 10.22
CA GLY A 8 -0.50 -11.96 11.32
C GLY A 8 -1.69 -12.76 11.86
N PHE A 9 -2.03 -13.90 11.23
CA PHE A 9 -3.08 -14.80 11.71
C PHE A 9 -2.57 -15.64 12.89
N TYR A 10 -3.48 -16.13 13.72
CA TYR A 10 -3.14 -17.09 14.76
C TYR A 10 -3.57 -18.50 14.34
N ASP A 11 -2.57 -19.36 14.10
CA ASP A 11 -2.80 -20.77 13.83
C ASP A 11 -3.30 -21.49 15.09
N LEU A 12 -4.40 -22.22 14.93
CA LEU A 12 -4.80 -23.23 15.90
C LEU A 12 -3.73 -24.34 15.97
N THR A 13 -3.45 -24.90 17.15
CA THR A 13 -2.38 -25.90 17.31
C THR A 13 -2.91 -27.30 17.09
N ALA A 14 -2.23 -28.10 16.27
CA ALA A 14 -2.51 -29.52 16.04
C ALA A 14 -2.57 -30.33 17.36
N ASN A 15 -3.76 -30.54 17.87
CA ASN A 15 -4.12 -31.64 18.77
C ASN A 15 -5.64 -31.81 18.70
N GLY A 16 -6.08 -32.60 17.72
CA GLY A 16 -7.42 -33.19 17.59
C GLY A 16 -8.59 -32.50 18.30
N ASP A 17 -9.39 -31.82 17.49
CA ASP A 17 -10.86 -31.75 17.57
C ASP A 17 -11.45 -31.12 18.85
N ASN A 18 -11.58 -29.79 18.83
CA ASN A 18 -12.42 -28.86 19.62
C ASN A 18 -11.61 -27.76 20.31
N PHE A 19 -11.36 -26.66 19.61
CA PHE A 19 -10.86 -25.44 20.25
C PHE A 19 -12.02 -24.49 20.59
N GLN A 20 -12.56 -24.58 21.80
CA GLN A 20 -13.44 -23.55 22.35
C GLN A 20 -12.59 -22.38 22.88
N LEU A 21 -12.25 -21.41 22.02
CA LEU A 21 -11.69 -20.14 22.46
C LEU A 21 -12.78 -19.31 23.14
N THR A 22 -12.94 -19.48 24.45
CA THR A 22 -13.76 -18.57 25.24
C THR A 22 -12.90 -17.42 25.76
N VAL A 23 -13.42 -16.20 25.67
CA VAL A 23 -13.03 -14.95 26.38
C VAL A 23 -12.10 -14.00 25.60
N GLY A 24 -12.69 -12.89 25.11
CA GLY A 24 -12.27 -11.48 25.26
C GLY A 24 -10.84 -11.02 24.87
N LEU A 25 -9.99 -11.92 24.38
CA LEU A 25 -8.60 -11.64 24.01
C LEU A 25 -8.42 -11.39 22.49
N LEU A 26 -9.50 -11.55 21.71
CA LEU A 26 -9.49 -11.59 20.24
C LEU A 26 -9.70 -10.22 19.57
N ALA A 27 -10.33 -9.27 20.27
CA ALA A 27 -10.69 -7.93 19.77
C ALA A 27 -9.49 -7.00 19.44
N GLY A 28 -8.28 -7.55 19.27
CA GLY A 28 -7.06 -6.81 18.95
C GLY A 28 -5.99 -7.63 18.23
N LEU A 29 -6.34 -8.78 17.66
CA LEU A 29 -5.41 -9.58 16.86
C LEU A 29 -5.44 -9.07 15.41
N PRO A 30 -4.36 -8.45 14.89
CA PRO A 30 -4.40 -7.75 13.61
C PRO A 30 -4.70 -8.65 12.41
N GLY A 31 -4.45 -9.97 12.50
CA GLY A 31 -4.70 -10.91 11.41
C GLY A 31 -5.85 -11.89 11.59
N GLY A 32 -6.60 -11.92 12.69
CA GLY A 32 -7.69 -12.90 12.86
C GLY A 32 -7.26 -14.34 13.20
N LEU A 33 -8.22 -15.27 13.15
CA LEU A 33 -8.05 -16.70 13.47
C LEU A 33 -7.93 -17.54 12.20
N ARG A 34 -7.06 -18.55 12.22
CA ARG A 34 -6.88 -19.45 11.08
C ARG A 34 -6.85 -20.93 11.51
N GLY A 35 -7.63 -21.75 10.82
CA GLY A 35 -7.54 -23.21 10.86
C GLY A 35 -6.24 -23.75 10.28
N LEU A 36 -5.97 -25.03 10.46
CA LEU A 36 -4.84 -25.74 9.84
C LEU A 36 -5.34 -26.55 8.62
N GLU A 37 -4.60 -27.58 8.23
CA GLU A 37 -5.14 -28.63 7.36
C GLU A 37 -5.97 -29.60 8.21
N GLY A 38 -7.17 -29.96 7.73
CA GLY A 38 -8.12 -30.85 8.38
C GLY A 38 -9.31 -30.10 8.97
N ASN A 39 -10.28 -30.85 9.50
CA ASN A 39 -11.55 -30.29 9.98
C ASN A 39 -11.36 -29.53 11.31
N ASP A 40 -11.59 -28.24 11.30
CA ASP A 40 -11.42 -27.34 12.43
C ASP A 40 -12.75 -26.85 13.02
N PHE A 41 -12.69 -26.43 14.28
CA PHE A 41 -13.81 -25.80 14.96
C PHE A 41 -13.36 -24.45 15.54
N ILE A 42 -13.85 -23.36 14.97
CA ILE A 42 -13.56 -21.98 15.34
C ILE A 42 -14.81 -21.35 15.94
N ARG A 43 -14.66 -20.75 17.12
CA ARG A 43 -15.74 -20.01 17.79
C ARG A 43 -15.24 -18.64 18.24
N GLY A 44 -15.87 -17.60 17.71
CA GLY A 44 -15.67 -16.21 18.04
C GLY A 44 -16.45 -15.79 19.30
N SER A 45 -16.49 -14.49 19.52
CA SER A 45 -16.82 -13.86 20.79
C SER A 45 -18.03 -12.93 20.67
N ALA A 46 -17.97 -11.77 21.33
CA ALA A 46 -18.99 -10.72 21.23
C ALA A 46 -18.41 -9.45 20.55
N ALA A 47 -17.23 -9.58 19.95
CA ALA A 47 -16.52 -8.53 19.24
C ALA A 47 -16.44 -8.91 17.76
N PRO A 48 -16.20 -7.96 16.84
CA PRO A 48 -15.95 -8.29 15.44
C PRO A 48 -14.74 -9.24 15.27
N GLU A 49 -14.94 -10.35 14.56
CA GLU A 49 -13.93 -11.35 14.26
C GLU A 49 -13.60 -11.47 12.76
N LEU A 50 -12.37 -11.88 12.47
CA LEU A 50 -11.93 -12.37 11.16
C LEU A 50 -11.46 -13.81 11.34
N ALA A 51 -12.09 -14.78 10.65
CA ALA A 51 -11.75 -16.20 10.74
C ALA A 51 -11.67 -16.86 9.36
N ASN A 52 -10.73 -17.79 9.19
CA ASN A 52 -10.58 -18.59 7.97
C ASN A 52 -10.33 -20.08 8.32
N GLY A 53 -11.11 -21.00 7.77
CA GLY A 53 -11.00 -22.45 7.98
C GLY A 53 -9.81 -23.10 7.26
N ASN A 54 -9.50 -22.62 6.06
CA ASN A 54 -8.52 -23.13 5.10
C ASN A 54 -8.95 -24.39 4.36
N GLN A 55 -8.52 -25.57 4.80
CA GLN A 55 -8.76 -26.82 4.08
C GLN A 55 -9.24 -27.86 5.07
N GLY A 56 -10.41 -28.41 4.83
CA GLY A 56 -11.05 -29.36 5.72
C GLY A 56 -12.55 -29.07 5.76
N ASN A 57 -13.32 -29.95 6.38
CA ASN A 57 -14.73 -29.64 6.65
C ASN A 57 -14.81 -28.91 7.99
N ASP A 58 -14.75 -27.59 7.95
CA ASP A 58 -14.59 -26.73 9.10
C ASP A 58 -15.93 -26.26 9.66
N THR A 59 -15.93 -25.83 10.92
CA THR A 59 -17.09 -25.19 11.57
C THR A 59 -16.66 -23.87 12.19
N LEU A 60 -17.15 -22.77 11.64
CA LEU A 60 -16.85 -21.40 12.06
C LEU A 60 -18.11 -20.76 12.66
N MET A 61 -17.99 -20.21 13.86
CA MET A 61 -19.05 -19.43 14.52
C MET A 61 -18.52 -18.04 14.85
N GLY A 62 -19.14 -16.98 14.32
CA GLY A 62 -18.79 -15.58 14.62
C GLY A 62 -19.14 -15.22 16.06
N GLY A 63 -20.43 -15.23 16.39
CA GLY A 63 -20.90 -15.06 17.77
C GLY A 63 -21.78 -13.83 17.91
N ALA A 64 -21.28 -12.77 18.53
CA ALA A 64 -21.93 -11.47 18.40
C ALA A 64 -20.89 -10.48 17.88
N GLY A 65 -21.30 -9.51 17.07
CA GLY A 65 -20.35 -8.62 16.41
C GLY A 65 -20.69 -8.48 14.95
N ASN A 66 -19.82 -7.85 14.18
CA ASN A 66 -19.94 -7.86 12.72
C ASN A 66 -18.73 -8.65 12.22
N ASP A 67 -18.93 -9.93 11.96
CA ASP A 67 -17.88 -10.90 11.75
C ASP A 67 -17.62 -11.15 10.27
N VAL A 68 -16.40 -11.60 9.95
CA VAL A 68 -16.01 -12.01 8.60
C VAL A 68 -15.45 -13.43 8.64
N LEU A 69 -16.17 -14.36 8.03
CA LEU A 69 -15.87 -15.79 8.07
C LEU A 69 -15.60 -16.32 6.65
N PHE A 70 -14.49 -17.04 6.48
CA PHE A 70 -14.12 -17.74 5.25
C PHE A 70 -14.04 -19.25 5.55
N GLY A 71 -14.82 -20.08 4.84
CA GLY A 71 -14.75 -21.53 4.93
C GLY A 71 -13.42 -22.02 4.39
N GLY A 72 -13.21 -21.82 3.08
CA GLY A 72 -11.96 -22.09 2.41
C GLY A 72 -12.13 -23.21 1.39
N LYS A 73 -11.76 -24.44 1.72
CA LYS A 73 -11.83 -25.60 0.84
C LYS A 73 -12.48 -26.75 1.57
N ASP A 74 -13.17 -27.59 0.80
CA ASP A 74 -13.96 -28.71 1.26
C ASP A 74 -15.26 -28.21 1.92
N ASN A 75 -16.02 -29.04 2.64
CA ASN A 75 -17.42 -28.71 2.97
C ASN A 75 -17.54 -28.09 4.37
N ASP A 76 -17.80 -26.80 4.43
CA ASP A 76 -17.74 -26.00 5.65
C ASP A 76 -19.12 -25.65 6.24
N LEU A 77 -19.14 -25.34 7.53
CA LEU A 77 -20.31 -24.82 8.26
C LEU A 77 -19.99 -23.47 8.90
N LEU A 78 -20.58 -22.40 8.38
CA LEU A 78 -20.39 -21.03 8.85
C LEU A 78 -21.65 -20.51 9.53
N MET A 79 -21.50 -19.88 10.70
CA MET A 79 -22.58 -19.28 11.48
C MET A 79 -22.21 -17.86 11.91
N GLY A 80 -22.85 -16.84 11.37
CA GLY A 80 -22.66 -15.43 11.79
C GLY A 80 -23.13 -15.22 13.23
N ASN A 81 -24.39 -15.58 13.48
CA ASN A 81 -25.14 -15.48 14.73
C ASN A 81 -25.76 -14.10 15.00
N GLN A 82 -25.09 -13.16 15.67
CA GLN A 82 -25.67 -11.85 16.00
C GLN A 82 -24.84 -10.71 15.42
N GLY A 83 -25.49 -9.85 14.64
CA GLY A 83 -24.91 -8.63 14.09
C GLY A 83 -24.72 -8.78 12.58
N LYS A 84 -24.07 -7.82 11.94
CA LYS A 84 -24.04 -7.75 10.46
C LYS A 84 -22.81 -8.46 9.94
N ASP A 85 -22.98 -9.71 9.55
CA ASP A 85 -21.90 -10.64 9.26
C ASP A 85 -21.66 -10.81 7.75
N LEU A 86 -20.42 -11.16 7.40
CA LEU A 86 -19.99 -11.51 6.05
C LEU A 86 -19.49 -12.95 6.04
N LEU A 87 -20.20 -13.85 5.36
CA LEU A 87 -19.90 -15.27 5.28
C LEU A 87 -19.55 -15.67 3.84
N PHE A 88 -18.41 -16.32 3.67
CA PHE A 88 -17.93 -16.83 2.38
C PHE A 88 -17.62 -18.33 2.50
N GLY A 89 -18.34 -19.18 1.75
CA GLY A 89 -18.11 -20.63 1.71
C GLY A 89 -16.77 -20.98 1.04
N ASP A 90 -16.54 -20.35 -0.12
CA ASP A 90 -15.36 -20.57 -0.99
C ASP A 90 -15.48 -21.84 -1.85
N ASP A 91 -14.58 -22.83 -1.74
CA ASP A 91 -14.61 -24.04 -2.55
C ASP A 91 -15.20 -25.21 -1.74
N GLY A 92 -16.45 -25.61 -1.95
CA GLY A 92 -17.06 -26.60 -1.06
C GLY A 92 -18.54 -26.83 -1.34
N ALA A 93 -19.12 -27.86 -0.72
CA ALA A 93 -20.57 -27.89 -0.54
C ALA A 93 -20.87 -27.39 0.87
N ASP A 94 -21.03 -26.09 1.00
CA ASP A 94 -20.99 -25.37 2.26
C ASP A 94 -22.37 -25.12 2.84
N THR A 95 -22.44 -24.86 4.15
CA THR A 95 -23.64 -24.42 4.85
C THR A 95 -23.37 -23.10 5.56
N LEU A 96 -24.04 -22.04 5.13
CA LEU A 96 -23.89 -20.69 5.68
C LEU A 96 -25.20 -20.26 6.35
N LEU A 97 -25.11 -19.84 7.61
CA LEU A 97 -26.23 -19.33 8.41
C LEU A 97 -25.91 -17.89 8.88
N GLY A 98 -26.67 -16.90 8.41
CA GLY A 98 -26.50 -15.49 8.76
C GLY A 98 -26.79 -15.25 10.23
N GLY A 99 -28.06 -15.37 10.62
CA GLY A 99 -28.48 -15.46 12.01
C GLY A 99 -29.44 -14.34 12.41
N GLN A 100 -28.93 -13.22 12.89
CA GLN A 100 -29.73 -12.07 13.31
C GLN A 100 -29.08 -10.81 12.74
N ASP A 101 -29.92 -9.86 12.36
CA ASP A 101 -29.53 -8.62 11.68
C ASP A 101 -29.19 -8.88 10.21
N ASN A 102 -28.82 -7.83 9.48
CA ASN A 102 -28.72 -7.88 8.03
C ASN A 102 -27.34 -8.39 7.60
N ASP A 103 -27.32 -9.57 7.00
CA ASP A 103 -26.13 -10.35 6.69
C ASP A 103 -25.83 -10.43 5.19
N TYR A 104 -24.59 -10.81 4.87
CA TYR A 104 -24.15 -11.14 3.52
C TYR A 104 -23.56 -12.55 3.47
N LEU A 105 -24.13 -13.40 2.63
CA LEU A 105 -23.72 -14.79 2.45
C LEU A 105 -23.37 -15.06 0.99
N SER A 106 -22.21 -15.66 0.75
CA SER A 106 -21.75 -16.09 -0.57
C SER A 106 -21.24 -17.53 -0.53
N GLY A 107 -21.90 -18.45 -1.23
CA GLY A 107 -21.49 -19.87 -1.33
C GLY A 107 -20.20 -20.05 -2.15
N ASN A 108 -20.08 -19.29 -3.24
CA ASN A 108 -18.97 -19.32 -4.20
C ASN A 108 -18.98 -20.58 -5.09
N GLN A 109 -18.26 -21.65 -4.76
CA GLN A 109 -18.12 -22.83 -5.63
C GLN A 109 -18.58 -24.10 -4.94
N GLY A 110 -19.64 -24.70 -5.46
CA GLY A 110 -20.11 -26.05 -5.14
C GLY A 110 -21.62 -26.02 -4.92
N ASN A 111 -22.17 -27.00 -4.20
CA ASN A 111 -23.63 -27.05 -4.00
C ASN A 111 -23.92 -26.63 -2.57
N ASP A 112 -24.25 -25.36 -2.40
CA ASP A 112 -24.27 -24.69 -1.11
C ASP A 112 -25.67 -24.58 -0.52
N ILE A 113 -25.74 -24.44 0.80
CA ILE A 113 -26.96 -24.16 1.55
C ILE A 113 -26.78 -22.84 2.29
N LEU A 114 -27.54 -21.81 1.91
CA LEU A 114 -27.49 -20.47 2.50
C LEU A 114 -28.82 -20.16 3.18
N SER A 115 -28.75 -19.68 4.43
CA SER A 115 -29.90 -19.21 5.22
C SER A 115 -29.63 -17.81 5.76
N GLY A 116 -30.44 -16.81 5.41
CA GLY A 116 -30.36 -15.45 5.98
C GLY A 116 -30.80 -15.42 7.45
N ASP A 117 -31.81 -16.24 7.78
CA ASP A 117 -32.46 -16.32 9.09
C ASP A 117 -33.31 -15.10 9.43
N LYS A 118 -32.74 -14.05 10.01
CA LYS A 118 -33.51 -12.85 10.38
C LYS A 118 -32.76 -11.59 10.02
N GLY A 119 -33.38 -10.76 9.20
CA GLY A 119 -32.77 -9.51 8.78
C GLY A 119 -33.18 -9.23 7.35
N ASP A 120 -32.83 -8.06 6.82
CA ASP A 120 -32.89 -7.89 5.36
C ASP A 120 -31.53 -8.34 4.80
N ASP A 121 -31.49 -9.58 4.30
CA ASP A 121 -30.26 -10.31 3.99
C ASP A 121 -29.93 -10.34 2.50
N TRP A 122 -28.65 -10.60 2.21
CA TRP A 122 -28.15 -10.77 0.87
C TRP A 122 -27.49 -12.13 0.69
N LEU A 123 -28.07 -12.98 -0.16
CA LEU A 123 -27.63 -14.34 -0.38
C LEU A 123 -27.22 -14.56 -1.84
N ARG A 124 -26.03 -15.10 -2.04
CA ARG A 124 -25.48 -15.42 -3.36
C ARG A 124 -24.93 -16.84 -3.41
N GLY A 125 -25.53 -17.71 -4.22
CA GLY A 125 -25.13 -19.11 -4.35
C GLY A 125 -23.75 -19.22 -4.98
N GLY A 126 -23.65 -18.86 -6.25
CA GLY A 126 -22.39 -18.84 -6.99
C GLY A 126 -22.41 -19.88 -8.10
N LYS A 127 -21.53 -20.87 -8.05
CA LYS A 127 -21.49 -21.96 -9.02
C LYS A 127 -21.90 -23.26 -8.36
N GLY A 128 -22.95 -23.86 -8.90
CA GLY A 128 -23.39 -25.21 -8.57
C GLY A 128 -24.88 -25.19 -8.31
N ASN A 129 -25.43 -26.26 -7.74
CA ASN A 129 -26.87 -26.33 -7.50
C ASN A 129 -27.14 -25.94 -6.06
N ASP A 130 -27.44 -24.66 -5.83
CA ASP A 130 -27.51 -24.07 -4.51
C ASP A 130 -28.94 -24.04 -3.96
N LEU A 131 -29.06 -24.00 -2.63
CA LEU A 131 -30.30 -23.76 -1.90
C LEU A 131 -30.18 -22.49 -1.08
N LEU A 132 -30.91 -21.45 -1.47
CA LEU A 132 -30.94 -20.16 -0.78
C LEU A 132 -32.29 -19.97 -0.10
N THR A 133 -32.28 -19.65 1.19
CA THR A 133 -33.47 -19.36 1.99
C THR A 133 -33.30 -18.03 2.73
N GLY A 134 -34.15 -17.04 2.46
CA GLY A 134 -34.10 -15.73 3.15
C GLY A 134 -34.60 -15.82 4.59
N LEU A 135 -35.79 -16.40 4.76
CA LEU A 135 -36.55 -16.51 6.02
C LEU A 135 -37.23 -15.20 6.42
N ASP A 136 -36.89 -14.58 7.56
CA ASP A 136 -37.59 -13.39 8.04
C ASP A 136 -36.91 -12.10 7.54
N GLY A 137 -37.62 -11.25 6.81
CA GLY A 137 -37.14 -9.93 6.37
C GLY A 137 -37.29 -9.72 4.87
N ASN A 138 -36.73 -8.65 4.33
CA ASN A 138 -36.82 -8.34 2.89
C ASN A 138 -35.49 -8.69 2.21
N ASP A 139 -35.42 -9.90 1.66
CA ASP A 139 -34.15 -10.48 1.27
C ASP A 139 -33.87 -10.34 -0.23
N ILE A 140 -32.59 -10.45 -0.60
CA ILE A 140 -32.15 -10.51 -1.99
C ILE A 140 -31.40 -11.82 -2.21
N LEU A 141 -31.98 -12.69 -3.05
CA LEU A 141 -31.45 -14.02 -3.33
C LEU A 141 -31.01 -14.14 -4.78
N ILE A 142 -29.76 -14.57 -4.99
CA ILE A 142 -29.13 -14.72 -6.31
C ILE A 142 -28.50 -16.10 -6.38
N GLY A 143 -29.14 -17.04 -7.09
CA GLY A 143 -28.56 -18.38 -7.28
C GLY A 143 -27.23 -18.35 -8.04
N ASP A 144 -27.15 -17.46 -9.02
CA ASP A 144 -26.07 -17.36 -9.98
C ASP A 144 -26.06 -18.45 -11.07
N PHE A 145 -25.13 -19.41 -11.05
CA PHE A 145 -24.86 -20.34 -12.16
C PHE A 145 -25.35 -21.74 -11.82
N ASP A 146 -25.67 -22.52 -12.84
CA ASP A 146 -26.21 -23.87 -12.73
C ASP A 146 -27.66 -23.85 -12.23
N LYS A 147 -28.12 -24.80 -11.40
CA LYS A 147 -29.54 -24.97 -11.09
C LYS A 147 -29.81 -24.73 -9.61
N ASP A 148 -30.37 -23.57 -9.32
CA ASP A 148 -30.58 -23.14 -7.94
C ASP A 148 -32.02 -23.28 -7.47
N THR A 149 -32.21 -23.34 -6.16
CA THR A 149 -33.50 -23.20 -5.49
C THR A 149 -33.48 -21.93 -4.63
N LEU A 150 -34.43 -21.02 -4.87
CA LEU A 150 -34.55 -19.76 -4.16
C LEU A 150 -35.87 -19.73 -3.39
N ILE A 151 -35.81 -19.46 -2.09
CA ILE A 151 -36.96 -19.38 -1.18
C ILE A 151 -36.85 -18.07 -0.41
N GLY A 152 -37.72 -17.09 -0.69
CA GLY A 152 -37.68 -15.78 -0.02
C GLY A 152 -38.07 -15.94 1.45
N GLY A 153 -39.33 -16.28 1.69
CA GLY A 153 -39.85 -16.50 3.04
C GLY A 153 -40.86 -15.44 3.42
N ALA A 154 -40.65 -14.79 4.55
CA ALA A 154 -41.53 -13.80 5.12
C ALA A 154 -40.97 -12.38 4.94
N GLY A 155 -41.52 -11.65 3.98
CA GLY A 155 -41.25 -10.23 3.77
C GLY A 155 -41.45 -9.88 2.30
N GLU A 156 -40.90 -8.76 1.85
CA GLU A 156 -40.87 -8.40 0.43
C GLU A 156 -39.53 -8.79 -0.20
N ASP A 157 -39.42 -10.03 -0.66
CA ASP A 157 -38.17 -10.57 -1.16
C ASP A 157 -37.95 -10.28 -2.65
N THR A 158 -36.68 -10.18 -3.05
CA THR A 158 -36.27 -10.11 -4.45
C THR A 158 -35.48 -11.36 -4.84
N LEU A 159 -36.11 -12.23 -5.62
CA LEU A 159 -35.52 -13.48 -6.10
C LEU A 159 -35.00 -13.26 -7.53
N VAL A 160 -33.69 -13.23 -7.70
CA VAL A 160 -33.06 -12.79 -8.95
C VAL A 160 -32.94 -13.95 -9.93
N LEU A 161 -33.52 -13.78 -11.11
CA LEU A 161 -33.30 -14.65 -12.27
C LEU A 161 -32.46 -13.92 -13.31
N ARG A 162 -31.48 -14.62 -13.87
CA ARG A 162 -30.54 -14.05 -14.85
C ARG A 162 -30.32 -15.00 -16.01
N THR A 163 -29.71 -14.49 -17.08
CA THR A 163 -29.28 -15.37 -18.17
C THR A 163 -28.06 -16.16 -17.72
N ASP A 164 -28.23 -17.47 -17.61
CA ASP A 164 -27.12 -18.38 -17.39
C ASP A 164 -26.86 -19.24 -18.62
N THR A 165 -25.58 -19.34 -18.99
CA THR A 165 -25.11 -20.19 -20.09
C THR A 165 -25.09 -21.69 -19.73
N ALA A 166 -25.14 -22.05 -18.45
CA ALA A 166 -25.22 -23.45 -18.02
C ALA A 166 -26.64 -24.01 -18.12
N VAL A 167 -27.67 -23.17 -18.04
CA VAL A 167 -29.08 -23.51 -18.28
C VAL A 167 -29.31 -23.86 -19.75
N LYS A 168 -29.39 -25.16 -20.05
CA LYS A 168 -29.54 -25.69 -21.43
C LYS A 168 -30.99 -26.03 -21.76
N ASP A 169 -31.80 -26.28 -20.75
CA ASP A 169 -33.20 -26.66 -20.86
C ASP A 169 -33.96 -26.27 -19.59
N ALA A 170 -35.28 -26.51 -19.58
CA ALA A 170 -36.09 -26.17 -18.42
C ALA A 170 -35.80 -27.05 -17.19
N ALA A 171 -35.19 -28.23 -17.35
CA ALA A 171 -34.88 -29.10 -16.21
C ALA A 171 -33.65 -28.61 -15.43
N SER A 172 -32.78 -27.85 -16.09
CA SER A 172 -31.55 -27.24 -15.56
C SER A 172 -31.72 -25.79 -15.11
N ALA A 173 -32.92 -25.22 -15.20
CA ALA A 173 -33.17 -23.84 -14.80
C ALA A 173 -33.48 -23.70 -13.30
N ASP A 174 -33.14 -22.53 -12.75
CA ASP A 174 -33.45 -22.13 -11.38
C ASP A 174 -34.92 -22.29 -11.03
N ILE A 175 -35.20 -22.52 -9.75
CA ILE A 175 -36.54 -22.70 -9.22
C ILE A 175 -36.76 -21.75 -8.07
N ILE A 176 -37.68 -20.80 -8.26
CA ILE A 176 -38.27 -20.04 -7.17
C ILE A 176 -39.39 -20.87 -6.55
N ARG A 177 -39.31 -21.11 -5.24
CA ARG A 177 -40.38 -21.74 -4.46
C ARG A 177 -41.01 -20.76 -3.49
N GLU A 178 -42.22 -21.11 -3.05
CA GLU A 178 -42.99 -20.36 -2.06
C GLU A 178 -43.25 -18.88 -2.43
N PHE A 179 -43.23 -18.55 -3.73
CA PHE A 179 -43.42 -17.19 -4.21
C PHE A 179 -44.75 -16.56 -3.76
N ASN A 180 -44.65 -15.50 -2.96
CA ASN A 180 -45.79 -14.75 -2.49
C ASN A 180 -46.13 -13.62 -3.47
N ASN A 181 -47.09 -13.90 -4.35
CA ASN A 181 -47.51 -12.99 -5.43
C ASN A 181 -48.00 -11.59 -5.00
N GLY A 182 -48.16 -11.32 -3.70
CA GLY A 182 -48.51 -10.00 -3.15
C GLY A 182 -47.34 -9.21 -2.59
N LEU A 183 -46.21 -9.85 -2.28
CA LEU A 183 -45.06 -9.25 -1.58
C LEU A 183 -43.80 -9.37 -2.43
N ASP A 184 -43.46 -10.59 -2.84
CA ASP A 184 -42.21 -10.90 -3.51
C ASP A 184 -42.09 -10.28 -4.91
N ARG A 185 -40.85 -10.16 -5.35
CA ARG A 185 -40.43 -9.67 -6.65
C ARG A 185 -39.43 -10.63 -7.28
N ILE A 186 -39.48 -10.70 -8.60
CA ILE A 186 -38.52 -11.40 -9.44
C ILE A 186 -37.55 -10.36 -9.97
N GLY A 187 -36.30 -10.44 -9.53
CA GLY A 187 -35.22 -9.58 -9.97
C GLY A 187 -34.75 -9.95 -11.37
N LEU A 188 -34.53 -8.96 -12.23
CA LEU A 188 -34.03 -9.12 -13.59
C LEU A 188 -32.71 -8.35 -13.77
N THR A 189 -31.78 -8.96 -14.50
CA THR A 189 -30.47 -8.39 -14.82
C THR A 189 -30.34 -8.08 -16.32
N GLY A 190 -29.26 -7.38 -16.69
CA GLY A 190 -28.91 -7.13 -18.10
C GLY A 190 -29.86 -6.19 -18.82
N GLY A 191 -30.53 -5.30 -18.07
CA GLY A 191 -31.51 -4.35 -18.60
C GLY A 191 -32.84 -4.96 -19.01
N LEU A 192 -33.11 -6.23 -18.67
CA LEU A 192 -34.38 -6.89 -18.97
C LEU A 192 -35.53 -6.27 -18.18
N THR A 193 -36.70 -6.24 -18.80
CA THR A 193 -37.96 -5.80 -18.20
C THR A 193 -39.04 -6.87 -18.36
N ALA A 194 -40.15 -6.76 -17.62
CA ALA A 194 -41.29 -7.66 -17.78
C ALA A 194 -41.83 -7.74 -19.23
N ALA A 195 -41.67 -6.68 -20.02
CA ALA A 195 -42.11 -6.64 -21.42
C ALA A 195 -41.28 -7.56 -22.33
N ASP A 196 -40.05 -7.86 -21.93
CA ASP A 196 -39.10 -8.70 -22.66
C ASP A 196 -39.34 -10.19 -22.40
N LEU A 197 -40.23 -10.53 -21.47
CA LEU A 197 -40.45 -11.90 -21.02
C LEU A 197 -41.66 -12.57 -21.70
N SER A 198 -41.61 -13.89 -21.75
CA SER A 198 -42.74 -14.79 -22.03
C SER A 198 -42.92 -15.74 -20.86
N LEU A 199 -44.15 -15.83 -20.35
CA LEU A 199 -44.54 -16.70 -19.25
C LEU A 199 -45.33 -17.89 -19.82
N GLU A 200 -44.79 -19.09 -19.69
CA GLU A 200 -45.38 -20.32 -20.22
C GLU A 200 -45.85 -21.21 -19.06
N ALA A 201 -47.04 -21.81 -19.20
CA ALA A 201 -47.52 -22.76 -18.20
C ALA A 201 -46.75 -24.09 -18.33
N GLY A 202 -46.32 -24.63 -17.20
CA GLY A 202 -45.63 -25.92 -17.15
C GLY A 202 -45.83 -26.63 -15.82
N SER A 203 -45.07 -27.70 -15.64
CA SER A 203 -45.10 -28.53 -14.43
C SER A 203 -43.70 -29.08 -14.16
N ILE A 204 -43.07 -28.61 -13.10
CA ILE A 204 -41.83 -29.14 -12.53
C ILE A 204 -42.11 -30.52 -11.93
N ALA A 205 -43.29 -30.70 -11.30
CA ALA A 205 -43.77 -31.97 -10.78
C ALA A 205 -45.15 -32.33 -11.37
N PRO A 206 -45.51 -33.61 -11.56
CA PRO A 206 -46.82 -33.98 -12.12
C PRO A 206 -47.98 -33.37 -11.33
N GLY A 207 -48.77 -32.50 -11.98
CA GLY A 207 -49.94 -31.86 -11.39
C GLY A 207 -49.67 -30.50 -10.72
N SER A 208 -48.43 -30.01 -10.70
CA SER A 208 -48.13 -28.64 -10.28
C SER A 208 -48.53 -27.62 -11.35
N SER A 209 -48.93 -26.42 -10.90
CA SER A 209 -49.27 -25.29 -11.76
C SER A 209 -48.15 -24.28 -11.70
N ASP A 210 -47.13 -24.46 -12.53
CA ASP A 210 -45.90 -23.68 -12.47
C ASP A 210 -45.77 -22.74 -13.68
N THR A 211 -44.95 -21.71 -13.51
CA THR A 211 -44.62 -20.76 -14.58
C THR A 211 -43.17 -20.90 -14.99
N LEU A 212 -42.93 -21.15 -16.28
CA LEU A 212 -41.63 -21.06 -16.91
C LEU A 212 -41.43 -19.64 -17.46
N ILE A 213 -40.36 -18.97 -17.05
CA ILE A 213 -40.01 -17.63 -17.48
C ILE A 213 -38.91 -17.71 -18.54
N LYS A 214 -39.16 -17.09 -19.69
CA LYS A 214 -38.22 -17.05 -20.82
C LYS A 214 -38.09 -15.64 -21.37
N ILE A 215 -36.95 -15.36 -22.00
CA ILE A 215 -36.76 -14.15 -22.79
C ILE A 215 -37.45 -14.33 -24.14
N ARG A 216 -38.37 -13.43 -24.48
CA ARG A 216 -39.22 -13.52 -25.68
C ARG A 216 -38.41 -13.50 -26.98
N SER A 217 -37.33 -12.70 -27.02
CA SER A 217 -36.54 -12.47 -28.24
C SER A 217 -35.62 -13.64 -28.58
N SER A 218 -35.02 -14.27 -27.57
CA SER A 218 -34.05 -15.35 -27.74
C SER A 218 -34.61 -16.74 -27.46
N GLY A 219 -35.71 -16.83 -26.70
CA GLY A 219 -36.23 -18.07 -26.14
C GLY A 219 -35.41 -18.62 -24.97
N ALA A 220 -34.38 -17.89 -24.51
CA ALA A 220 -33.54 -18.30 -23.39
C ALA A 220 -34.39 -18.43 -22.11
N ILE A 221 -34.12 -19.46 -21.32
CA ILE A 221 -34.85 -19.75 -20.09
C ILE A 221 -34.19 -18.97 -18.95
N LEU A 222 -35.00 -18.31 -18.12
CA LEU A 222 -34.54 -17.60 -16.92
C LEU A 222 -34.78 -18.42 -15.65
N GLY A 223 -35.87 -19.19 -15.58
CA GLY A 223 -36.18 -19.95 -14.38
C GLY A 223 -37.65 -20.34 -14.29
N TRP A 224 -37.96 -21.08 -13.23
CA TRP A 224 -39.31 -21.48 -12.86
C TRP A 224 -39.81 -20.74 -11.63
N VAL A 225 -41.13 -20.57 -11.56
CA VAL A 225 -41.85 -20.23 -10.33
C VAL A 225 -42.80 -21.38 -10.02
N GLU A 226 -42.51 -22.11 -8.96
CA GLU A 226 -43.28 -23.28 -8.52
C GLU A 226 -44.60 -22.85 -7.86
N GLY A 227 -45.69 -23.54 -8.20
CA GLY A 227 -47.01 -23.35 -7.58
C GLY A 227 -47.77 -22.09 -7.99
N VAL A 228 -47.22 -21.28 -8.91
CA VAL A 228 -47.84 -20.04 -9.40
C VAL A 228 -48.09 -20.15 -10.89
N SER A 229 -49.35 -19.94 -11.30
CA SER A 229 -49.73 -20.00 -12.72
C SER A 229 -49.42 -18.68 -13.47
N PRO A 230 -49.15 -18.71 -14.79
CA PRO A 230 -48.64 -17.54 -15.51
C PRO A 230 -49.54 -16.30 -15.48
N ASN A 231 -50.86 -16.47 -15.31
CA ASN A 231 -51.82 -15.37 -15.23
C ASN A 231 -51.83 -14.68 -13.86
N GLN A 232 -51.17 -15.25 -12.86
CA GLN A 232 -51.00 -14.66 -11.54
C GLN A 232 -49.79 -13.72 -11.49
N ILE A 233 -48.80 -13.92 -12.36
CA ILE A 233 -47.58 -13.12 -12.41
C ILE A 233 -47.77 -11.96 -13.42
N GLY A 234 -47.74 -10.73 -12.91
CA GLY A 234 -47.87 -9.50 -13.68
C GLY A 234 -46.58 -8.69 -13.73
N SER A 235 -46.60 -7.57 -14.47
CA SER A 235 -45.42 -6.70 -14.60
C SER A 235 -44.94 -6.11 -13.27
N ALA A 236 -45.83 -5.98 -12.28
CA ALA A 236 -45.50 -5.48 -10.94
C ALA A 236 -44.66 -6.48 -10.13
N ASN A 237 -44.65 -7.76 -10.51
CA ASN A 237 -43.83 -8.78 -9.87
C ASN A 237 -42.38 -8.74 -10.34
N PHE A 238 -42.00 -7.91 -11.31
CA PHE A 238 -40.64 -7.84 -11.82
C PHE A 238 -39.97 -6.52 -11.47
N VAL A 239 -38.70 -6.58 -11.09
CA VAL A 239 -37.87 -5.41 -10.79
C VAL A 239 -36.49 -5.56 -11.44
N SER A 240 -35.92 -4.48 -11.95
CA SER A 240 -34.52 -4.50 -12.40
C SER A 240 -33.60 -4.35 -11.20
N VAL A 241 -32.57 -5.21 -11.11
CA VAL A 241 -31.62 -5.22 -10.00
C VAL A 241 -30.22 -4.76 -10.40
N ASP A 242 -29.99 -4.38 -11.66
CA ASP A 242 -28.66 -4.01 -12.18
C ASP A 242 -27.96 -2.92 -11.36
N ALA A 243 -28.70 -1.92 -10.88
CA ALA A 243 -28.16 -0.86 -10.04
C ALA A 243 -27.81 -1.35 -8.62
N VAL A 244 -28.62 -2.25 -8.07
CA VAL A 244 -28.43 -2.82 -6.73
C VAL A 244 -27.19 -3.72 -6.72
N LEU A 245 -27.04 -4.58 -7.73
CA LEU A 245 -25.87 -5.44 -7.93
C LEU A 245 -24.58 -4.65 -8.16
N ALA A 246 -24.65 -3.52 -8.88
CA ALA A 246 -23.49 -2.65 -9.09
C ALA A 246 -23.01 -1.99 -7.78
N THR A 247 -23.93 -1.66 -6.88
CA THR A 247 -23.58 -1.10 -5.56
C THR A 247 -23.09 -2.16 -4.58
N GLU A 248 -23.68 -3.36 -4.58
CA GLU A 248 -23.28 -4.51 -3.75
C GLU A 248 -21.79 -4.83 -3.93
N GLY A 249 -21.34 -5.02 -5.18
CA GLY A 249 -19.94 -5.28 -5.50
C GLY A 249 -18.99 -4.18 -5.03
N SER A 250 -19.45 -2.93 -4.87
CA SER A 250 -18.65 -1.87 -4.25
C SER A 250 -18.61 -1.98 -2.73
N THR A 251 -19.74 -2.31 -2.08
CA THR A 251 -19.87 -2.34 -0.61
C THR A 251 -19.13 -3.52 0.00
N VAL A 252 -19.24 -4.72 -0.60
CA VAL A 252 -18.51 -5.93 -0.16
C VAL A 252 -17.01 -5.75 -0.37
N ASN A 253 -16.58 -5.21 -1.51
CA ASN A 253 -15.17 -4.89 -1.74
C ASN A 253 -14.66 -3.84 -0.73
N ASN A 254 -15.44 -2.82 -0.39
CA ASN A 254 -15.05 -1.83 0.62
C ASN A 254 -14.92 -2.44 2.03
N LEU A 255 -15.78 -3.41 2.38
CA LEU A 255 -15.74 -4.09 3.67
C LEU A 255 -14.57 -5.09 3.76
N LEU A 256 -14.34 -5.91 2.72
CA LEU A 256 -13.17 -6.79 2.62
C LEU A 256 -11.85 -6.00 2.63
N SER A 257 -11.85 -4.79 2.06
CA SER A 257 -10.73 -3.85 2.11
C SER A 257 -10.47 -3.29 3.51
N ALA A 258 -11.54 -2.95 4.25
CA ALA A 258 -11.41 -2.50 5.63
C ALA A 258 -10.78 -3.57 6.55
N VAL A 259 -11.04 -4.85 6.25
CA VAL A 259 -10.46 -6.01 6.97
C VAL A 259 -9.02 -6.30 6.50
N ALA A 260 -8.70 -6.15 5.22
CA ALA A 260 -7.32 -6.22 4.74
C ALA A 260 -6.42 -5.13 5.37
N SER A 261 -6.97 -3.93 5.61
CA SER A 261 -6.30 -2.81 6.28
C SER A 261 -5.74 -3.18 7.66
N SER A 262 -6.50 -3.90 8.51
CA SER A 262 -6.09 -4.24 9.88
C SER A 262 -4.93 -5.23 9.94
N THR A 263 -4.73 -6.05 8.90
CA THR A 263 -3.61 -7.01 8.78
C THR A 263 -2.29 -6.35 8.38
N SER A 264 -2.33 -5.10 7.87
CA SER A 264 -1.15 -4.37 7.39
C SER A 264 -0.48 -3.52 8.47
N ILE A 265 -1.12 -3.34 9.63
CA ILE A 265 -0.63 -2.46 10.71
C ILE A 265 0.61 -3.07 11.37
N VAL A 266 1.69 -2.30 11.41
CA VAL A 266 2.94 -2.67 12.10
C VAL A 266 2.84 -2.22 13.54
N ARG A 267 3.19 -3.12 14.48
CA ARG A 267 3.24 -2.77 15.90
C ARG A 267 4.19 -1.61 16.14
N THR A 268 3.70 -0.59 16.84
CA THR A 268 4.51 0.57 17.24
C THR A 268 4.59 0.74 18.76
N ALA A 269 5.66 1.38 19.21
CA ALA A 269 5.78 1.92 20.55
C ALA A 269 6.00 3.45 20.50
N ALA A 270 5.59 4.14 21.56
CA ALA A 270 5.74 5.59 21.64
C ALA A 270 7.22 6.01 21.72
N LEU A 271 7.64 6.83 20.76
CA LEU A 271 8.91 7.53 20.74
C LEU A 271 8.72 8.93 21.35
N THR A 272 9.65 9.35 22.21
CA THR A 272 9.75 10.75 22.65
C THR A 272 10.95 11.40 21.96
N PRO A 273 10.73 12.18 20.87
CA PRO A 273 11.83 12.77 20.12
C PRO A 273 12.61 13.78 20.97
N THR A 274 13.95 13.69 20.93
CA THR A 274 14.85 14.66 21.57
C THR A 274 15.69 15.38 20.52
N PRO A 275 15.96 16.70 20.68
CA PRO A 275 16.88 17.42 19.79
C PRO A 275 18.28 16.81 19.76
N ILE A 276 18.78 16.50 18.57
CA ILE A 276 20.14 16.10 18.28
C ILE A 276 20.82 17.23 17.50
N ASN A 277 21.82 17.85 18.13
CA ASN A 277 22.59 18.96 17.55
C ASN A 277 24.06 18.57 17.45
N VAL A 278 24.56 18.44 16.22
CA VAL A 278 25.99 18.23 15.95
C VAL A 278 26.61 19.60 15.67
N ASN A 279 27.46 20.08 16.57
CA ASN A 279 28.06 21.41 16.47
C ASN A 279 29.38 21.36 15.69
N VAL A 280 29.48 22.15 14.62
CA VAL A 280 30.65 22.25 13.75
C VAL A 280 31.94 22.66 14.50
N ASN A 281 31.80 23.42 15.59
CA ASN A 281 32.94 23.88 16.39
C ASN A 281 33.43 22.86 17.43
N SER A 282 32.71 21.74 17.59
CA SER A 282 33.06 20.68 18.55
C SER A 282 33.35 19.35 17.87
N LEU A 283 33.69 19.37 16.58
CA LEU A 283 34.03 18.16 15.85
C LEU A 283 35.39 17.60 16.29
N PRO A 284 35.57 16.27 16.29
CA PRO A 284 36.86 15.66 16.57
C PRO A 284 37.91 16.05 15.52
N ALA A 285 39.18 15.99 15.90
CA ALA A 285 40.27 16.18 14.94
C ALA A 285 40.30 15.03 13.93
N PRO A 286 40.72 15.26 12.67
CA PRO A 286 40.91 14.18 11.71
C PRO A 286 41.81 13.08 12.26
N PHE A 287 41.40 11.83 12.06
CA PHE A 287 42.08 10.62 12.52
C PHE A 287 42.17 10.45 14.04
N GLN A 288 41.40 11.22 14.83
CA GLN A 288 41.32 11.02 16.29
C GLN A 288 40.87 9.59 16.64
N SER A 289 39.99 9.00 15.83
CA SER A 289 39.73 7.57 15.81
C SER A 289 40.14 6.99 14.46
N PRO A 290 40.52 5.69 14.39
CA PRO A 290 40.72 5.04 13.10
C PRO A 290 39.40 4.98 12.31
N SER A 291 39.48 5.08 10.99
CA SER A 291 38.36 4.74 10.12
C SER A 291 38.09 3.24 10.21
N SER A 292 36.82 2.86 10.29
CA SER A 292 36.42 1.47 10.49
C SER A 292 35.39 1.08 9.45
N SER A 293 35.51 -0.09 8.83
CA SER A 293 34.50 -0.61 7.90
C SER A 293 33.74 -1.74 8.57
N LYS A 294 32.52 -1.44 9.04
CA LYS A 294 31.56 -2.41 9.59
C LYS A 294 30.18 -2.20 8.96
N PRO A 295 29.97 -2.73 7.73
CA PRO A 295 28.64 -2.75 7.15
C PRO A 295 27.68 -3.54 8.04
N ALA A 296 26.43 -3.09 8.14
CA ALA A 296 25.43 -3.83 8.90
C ALA A 296 25.13 -5.19 8.28
N GLN A 297 25.04 -6.18 9.15
CA GLN A 297 24.50 -7.49 8.83
C GLN A 297 22.99 -7.36 8.72
N MET A 298 22.47 -7.68 7.53
CA MET A 298 21.04 -7.79 7.31
C MET A 298 20.50 -9.05 7.96
N VAL A 299 19.41 -8.92 8.69
CA VAL A 299 18.62 -10.03 9.20
C VAL A 299 17.22 -9.98 8.59
N PRO A 300 16.49 -11.12 8.55
CA PRO A 300 15.09 -11.12 8.19
C PRO A 300 14.27 -10.17 9.07
N ILE A 301 13.09 -9.80 8.60
CA ILE A 301 12.12 -9.07 9.41
C ILE A 301 11.83 -9.92 10.67
N PRO A 302 11.94 -9.37 11.88
CA PRO A 302 11.61 -10.10 13.10
C PRO A 302 10.15 -10.56 13.09
N ASP A 303 9.84 -11.69 13.73
CA ASP A 303 8.47 -12.24 13.81
C ASP A 303 7.46 -11.25 14.42
N ASN A 304 7.93 -10.40 15.34
CA ASN A 304 7.15 -9.29 15.91
C ASN A 304 7.91 -7.97 15.71
N PRO A 305 7.87 -7.40 14.49
CA PRO A 305 8.62 -6.21 14.19
C PRO A 305 8.04 -5.04 14.98
N LEU A 306 8.89 -4.40 15.79
CA LEU A 306 8.50 -3.23 16.58
C LEU A 306 9.19 -1.99 16.02
N LEU A 307 8.38 -1.06 15.51
CA LEU A 307 8.83 0.28 15.18
C LEU A 307 8.52 1.24 16.33
N GLN A 308 9.21 2.37 16.37
CA GLN A 308 8.92 3.44 17.32
C GLN A 308 8.64 4.73 16.57
N VAL A 309 7.52 5.36 16.93
CA VAL A 309 7.04 6.63 16.35
C VAL A 309 6.45 7.52 17.44
N PRO A 310 6.41 8.85 17.27
CA PRO A 310 5.73 9.74 18.21
C PRO A 310 4.27 9.32 18.42
N ALA A 311 3.72 9.65 19.59
CA ALA A 311 2.35 9.30 19.93
C ALA A 311 1.34 9.85 18.89
N GLY A 312 0.32 9.04 18.59
CA GLY A 312 -0.73 9.34 17.60
C GLY A 312 -0.36 9.00 16.15
N PHE A 313 0.88 8.56 15.89
CA PHE A 313 1.23 8.00 14.58
C PHE A 313 1.01 6.50 14.55
N GLU A 314 0.46 6.05 13.43
CA GLU A 314 0.29 4.67 13.05
C GLU A 314 1.21 4.36 11.87
N VAL A 315 1.71 3.12 11.81
CA VAL A 315 2.54 2.64 10.71
C VAL A 315 1.90 1.38 10.16
N ASN A 316 1.69 1.32 8.85
CA ASN A 316 1.22 0.13 8.17
C ASN A 316 2.09 -0.18 6.94
N VAL A 317 2.05 -1.42 6.46
CA VAL A 317 2.76 -1.83 5.24
C VAL A 317 1.88 -1.47 4.03
N PHE A 318 2.26 -0.41 3.33
CA PHE A 318 1.56 0.02 2.10
C PHE A 318 1.76 -0.98 0.96
N ALA A 319 2.97 -1.49 0.80
CA ALA A 319 3.28 -2.50 -0.21
C ALA A 319 4.42 -3.39 0.26
N ALA A 320 4.38 -4.66 -0.15
CA ALA A 320 5.41 -5.66 0.13
C ALA A 320 5.73 -6.48 -1.13
N GLY A 321 6.75 -7.33 -1.05
CA GLY A 321 7.16 -8.19 -2.18
C GLY A 321 7.80 -7.41 -3.34
N LEU A 322 8.35 -6.23 -3.04
CA LEU A 322 9.10 -5.42 -4.00
C LEU A 322 10.53 -5.99 -4.16
N THR A 323 11.30 -5.45 -5.09
CA THR A 323 12.70 -5.83 -5.31
C THR A 323 13.59 -4.62 -5.06
N LYS A 324 14.08 -4.50 -3.81
CA LYS A 324 14.91 -3.38 -3.37
C LYS A 324 14.34 -2.02 -3.78
N PRO A 325 13.13 -1.65 -3.32
CA PRO A 325 12.54 -0.36 -3.65
C PRO A 325 13.42 0.78 -3.15
N ARG A 326 13.65 1.79 -4.00
CA ARG A 326 14.61 2.87 -3.72
C ARG A 326 13.92 4.23 -3.64
N TRP A 327 13.45 4.75 -4.76
CA TRP A 327 12.90 6.10 -4.84
C TRP A 327 11.40 6.07 -5.11
N LEU A 328 10.70 7.06 -4.55
CA LEU A 328 9.25 7.21 -4.63
C LEU A 328 8.90 8.49 -5.39
N ALA A 329 7.78 8.46 -6.11
CA ALA A 329 7.16 9.67 -6.66
C ALA A 329 5.65 9.48 -6.76
N ALA A 330 4.87 10.48 -6.34
CA ALA A 330 3.43 10.48 -6.61
C ALA A 330 3.15 10.86 -8.07
N THR A 331 2.21 10.17 -8.71
CA THR A 331 1.66 10.61 -10.01
C THR A 331 0.75 11.83 -9.79
N PRO A 332 0.47 12.63 -10.83
CA PRO A 332 -0.49 13.73 -10.73
C PRO A 332 -1.91 13.30 -10.32
N THR A 333 -2.24 12.02 -10.47
CA THR A 333 -3.53 11.44 -10.06
C THR A 333 -3.52 10.78 -8.68
N GLY A 334 -2.37 10.78 -7.98
CA GLY A 334 -2.26 10.28 -6.62
C GLY A 334 -1.80 8.83 -6.47
N ASP A 335 -1.40 8.16 -7.56
CA ASP A 335 -0.77 6.83 -7.47
C ASP A 335 0.68 6.96 -7.02
N LEU A 336 1.25 5.88 -6.49
CA LEU A 336 2.65 5.84 -6.11
C LEU A 336 3.48 5.13 -7.18
N LEU A 337 4.55 5.78 -7.64
CA LEU A 337 5.62 5.13 -8.38
C LEU A 337 6.77 4.76 -7.45
N VAL A 338 7.35 3.58 -7.65
CA VAL A 338 8.57 3.15 -6.95
C VAL A 338 9.61 2.58 -7.91
N THR A 339 10.86 3.03 -7.79
CA THR A 339 11.98 2.45 -8.55
C THR A 339 12.51 1.18 -7.89
N GLU A 340 12.66 0.12 -8.67
CA GLU A 340 13.43 -1.08 -8.34
C GLU A 340 14.71 -1.01 -9.18
N THR A 341 15.65 -0.19 -8.70
CA THR A 341 16.69 0.41 -9.53
C THR A 341 17.59 -0.63 -10.21
N LEU A 342 17.97 -1.70 -9.52
CA LEU A 342 18.84 -2.76 -10.09
C LEU A 342 18.13 -3.60 -11.15
N GLU A 343 16.80 -3.61 -11.14
CA GLU A 343 15.96 -4.29 -12.12
C GLU A 343 15.66 -3.42 -13.35
N ASN A 344 16.14 -2.16 -13.38
CA ASN A 344 15.76 -1.17 -14.38
C ASN A 344 14.24 -1.05 -14.53
N ARG A 345 13.52 -1.10 -13.40
CA ARG A 345 12.06 -1.16 -13.36
C ARG A 345 11.47 -0.06 -12.48
N ILE A 346 10.33 0.47 -12.90
CA ILE A 346 9.48 1.36 -12.12
C ILE A 346 8.13 0.66 -11.99
N ARG A 347 7.64 0.49 -10.76
CA ARG A 347 6.28 -0.03 -10.49
C ARG A 347 5.32 1.11 -10.21
N LEU A 348 4.08 0.94 -10.63
CA LEU A 348 2.94 1.73 -10.17
C LEU A 348 2.20 0.91 -9.11
N LEU A 349 1.92 1.57 -7.99
CA LEU A 349 1.18 1.08 -6.85
C LEU A 349 0.00 2.01 -6.62
N ARG A 350 -1.21 1.46 -6.54
CA ARG A 350 -2.42 2.21 -6.23
C ARG A 350 -3.19 1.47 -5.15
N ASP A 351 -3.70 2.27 -4.23
CA ASP A 351 -4.67 1.91 -3.20
C ASP A 351 -6.04 2.40 -3.73
N THR A 352 -6.84 1.47 -4.25
CA THR A 352 -8.13 1.79 -4.90
C THR A 352 -9.27 1.95 -3.90
N ASN A 353 -9.12 1.41 -2.70
CA ASN A 353 -10.14 1.32 -1.67
C ASN A 353 -9.92 2.31 -0.51
N GLY A 354 -8.77 3.00 -0.47
CA GLY A 354 -8.40 4.00 0.52
C GLY A 354 -7.99 3.42 1.87
N ASP A 355 -7.66 2.13 1.92
CA ASP A 355 -7.38 1.39 3.15
C ASP A 355 -5.93 1.56 3.67
N GLY A 356 -5.09 2.26 2.91
CA GLY A 356 -3.69 2.48 3.21
C GLY A 356 -2.75 1.38 2.68
N VAL A 357 -3.24 0.45 1.85
CA VAL A 357 -2.49 -0.67 1.25
C VAL A 357 -2.71 -0.67 -0.26
N ALA A 358 -1.64 -0.88 -1.03
CA ALA A 358 -1.73 -0.99 -2.48
C ALA A 358 -2.20 -2.38 -2.92
N ASP A 359 -3.38 -2.41 -3.52
CA ASP A 359 -4.02 -3.56 -4.18
C ASP A 359 -3.63 -3.66 -5.66
N VAL A 360 -3.45 -2.52 -6.35
CA VAL A 360 -2.97 -2.50 -7.74
C VAL A 360 -1.46 -2.44 -7.76
N ARG A 361 -0.84 -3.41 -8.43
CA ARG A 361 0.62 -3.49 -8.63
C ARG A 361 0.95 -3.83 -10.07
N THR A 362 1.49 -2.87 -10.81
CA THR A 362 1.88 -3.10 -12.21
C THR A 362 3.25 -2.51 -12.52
N THR A 363 3.92 -3.05 -13.53
CA THR A 363 5.12 -2.42 -14.08
C THR A 363 4.70 -1.18 -14.85
N PHE A 364 5.15 -0.01 -14.39
CA PHE A 364 4.91 1.28 -15.05
C PHE A 364 5.88 1.52 -16.22
N ALA A 365 7.16 1.17 -16.02
CA ALA A 365 8.18 1.26 -17.06
C ALA A 365 9.30 0.24 -16.79
N GLY A 366 9.92 -0.27 -17.85
CA GLY A 366 10.97 -1.28 -17.81
C GLY A 366 12.20 -0.96 -18.67
N PRO A 367 13.16 -1.91 -18.78
CA PRO A 367 14.37 -1.75 -19.58
C PRO A 367 14.08 -1.40 -21.06
N GLU A 368 12.98 -1.91 -21.62
CA GLU A 368 12.51 -1.65 -22.99
C GLU A 368 12.22 -0.18 -23.24
N ASN A 369 11.80 0.57 -22.21
CA ASN A 369 11.59 2.01 -22.29
C ASN A 369 12.91 2.80 -22.26
N GLY A 370 14.06 2.15 -22.03
CA GLY A 370 15.36 2.80 -21.91
C GLY A 370 15.73 3.20 -20.48
N LEU A 371 15.17 2.54 -19.47
CA LEU A 371 15.59 2.70 -18.09
C LEU A 371 17.00 2.14 -17.87
N ASN A 372 17.81 2.88 -17.10
CA ASN A 372 19.19 2.50 -16.79
C ASN A 372 19.57 3.00 -15.40
N LEU A 373 19.47 2.09 -14.42
CA LEU A 373 19.55 2.33 -12.99
C LEU A 373 18.71 3.57 -12.59
N PRO A 374 17.38 3.54 -12.82
CA PRO A 374 16.51 4.68 -12.56
C PRO A 374 16.45 5.00 -11.06
N PHE A 375 16.42 6.29 -10.73
CA PHE A 375 16.33 6.76 -9.34
C PHE A 375 15.32 7.90 -9.19
N GLY A 376 15.72 9.15 -9.39
CA GLY A 376 14.82 10.31 -9.25
C GLY A 376 13.74 10.33 -10.32
N MET A 377 12.53 10.72 -9.94
CA MET A 377 11.36 10.75 -10.82
C MET A 377 10.55 12.02 -10.55
N VAL A 378 10.15 12.75 -11.59
CA VAL A 378 9.26 13.92 -11.47
C VAL A 378 8.31 14.03 -12.66
N PHE A 379 7.16 14.66 -12.46
CA PHE A 379 6.18 14.99 -13.51
C PHE A 379 6.19 16.49 -13.79
N ALA A 380 6.19 16.90 -15.05
CA ALA A 380 6.07 18.31 -15.43
C ALA A 380 5.40 18.47 -16.80
N GLY A 381 4.34 19.27 -16.86
CA GLY A 381 3.51 19.39 -18.07
C GLY A 381 2.97 18.02 -18.50
N ASN A 382 3.12 17.68 -19.78
CA ASN A 382 2.69 16.39 -20.34
C ASN A 382 3.84 15.37 -20.38
N TYR A 383 4.79 15.46 -19.45
CA TYR A 383 5.97 14.60 -19.44
C TYR A 383 6.26 14.03 -18.05
N PHE A 384 6.76 12.80 -18.07
CA PHE A 384 7.37 12.11 -16.95
C PHE A 384 8.89 12.05 -17.15
N TYR A 385 9.67 12.44 -16.14
CA TYR A 385 11.13 12.53 -16.20
C TYR A 385 11.76 11.52 -15.25
N VAL A 386 12.83 10.87 -15.70
CA VAL A 386 13.59 9.89 -14.92
C VAL A 386 15.07 10.21 -14.96
N GLY A 387 15.70 10.23 -13.78
CA GLY A 387 17.14 10.27 -13.61
C GLY A 387 17.72 8.87 -13.75
N ASN A 388 18.18 8.54 -14.97
CA ASN A 388 19.03 7.37 -15.20
C ASN A 388 20.46 7.68 -14.75
N THR A 389 21.24 6.65 -14.44
CA THR A 389 22.64 6.82 -13.99
C THR A 389 23.50 7.68 -14.92
N ASP A 390 23.23 7.63 -16.22
CA ASP A 390 23.99 8.28 -17.29
C ASP A 390 23.24 9.38 -18.04
N ALA A 391 21.99 9.66 -17.67
CA ALA A 391 21.16 10.61 -18.42
C ALA A 391 19.95 11.11 -17.61
N VAL A 392 19.40 12.25 -18.02
CA VAL A 392 17.97 12.54 -17.78
C VAL A 392 17.21 12.15 -19.03
N VAL A 393 16.17 11.32 -18.86
CA VAL A 393 15.25 10.93 -19.93
C VAL A 393 13.84 11.40 -19.60
N ARG A 394 13.04 11.68 -20.63
CA ARG A 394 11.63 12.01 -20.49
C ARG A 394 10.73 11.16 -21.38
N PHE A 395 9.49 11.03 -20.96
CA PHE A 395 8.45 10.27 -21.65
C PHE A 395 7.21 11.13 -21.77
N PRO A 396 6.52 11.15 -22.93
CA PRO A 396 5.16 11.66 -22.98
C PRO A 396 4.31 10.97 -21.92
N TYR A 397 3.54 11.76 -21.17
CA TYR A 397 2.70 11.28 -20.08
C TYR A 397 1.30 11.88 -20.20
N THR A 398 0.30 11.03 -20.01
CA THR A 398 -1.10 11.43 -19.87
C THR A 398 -1.57 11.08 -18.46
N ASN A 399 -2.32 11.98 -17.81
CA ASN A 399 -2.83 11.74 -16.45
C ASN A 399 -3.59 10.41 -16.37
N GLY A 400 -3.29 9.62 -15.33
CA GLY A 400 -3.89 8.30 -15.11
C GLY A 400 -3.31 7.18 -15.98
N GLN A 401 -2.31 7.47 -16.82
CA GLN A 401 -1.60 6.45 -17.60
C GLN A 401 -0.96 5.42 -16.65
N LEU A 402 -1.27 4.14 -16.88
CA LEU A 402 -0.81 3.03 -16.03
C LEU A 402 0.56 2.48 -16.44
N GLN A 403 1.00 2.74 -17.68
CA GLN A 403 2.27 2.26 -18.23
C GLN A 403 2.83 3.23 -19.27
N ILE A 404 4.15 3.44 -19.27
CA ILE A 404 4.87 4.22 -20.27
C ILE A 404 5.00 3.42 -21.57
N THR A 405 4.66 4.07 -22.68
CA THR A 405 4.80 3.51 -24.02
C THR A 405 5.99 4.10 -24.75
N GLY A 406 6.70 3.29 -25.53
CA GLY A 406 7.83 3.75 -26.33
C GLY A 406 9.12 3.95 -25.53
N ARG A 407 10.14 4.50 -26.19
CA ARG A 407 11.47 4.70 -25.62
C ARG A 407 11.65 6.15 -25.15
N GLY A 408 12.33 6.33 -24.03
CA GLY A 408 12.56 7.65 -23.45
C GLY A 408 13.43 8.54 -24.34
N GLU A 409 13.04 9.81 -24.45
CA GLU A 409 13.84 10.84 -25.08
C GLU A 409 14.92 11.29 -24.09
N LYS A 410 16.19 11.10 -24.44
CA LYS A 410 17.30 11.63 -23.65
C LYS A 410 17.41 13.13 -23.85
N ILE A 411 17.32 13.89 -22.75
CA ILE A 411 17.42 15.36 -22.76
C ILE A 411 18.74 15.88 -22.18
N ALA A 412 19.46 15.08 -21.39
CA ALA A 412 20.76 15.45 -20.84
C ALA A 412 21.67 14.23 -20.68
N ASP A 413 22.97 14.40 -20.93
CA ASP A 413 24.02 13.43 -20.65
C ASP A 413 24.62 13.67 -19.26
N LEU A 414 24.83 12.59 -18.49
CA LEU A 414 25.37 12.63 -17.13
C LEU A 414 26.55 11.65 -17.00
N PRO A 415 27.55 11.96 -16.16
CA PRO A 415 28.72 11.11 -16.02
C PRO A 415 28.38 9.76 -15.36
N ARG A 416 29.01 8.67 -15.83
CA ARG A 416 28.86 7.30 -15.30
C ARG A 416 29.89 6.96 -14.22
N GLY A 417 29.54 6.05 -13.31
CA GLY A 417 30.46 5.52 -12.28
C GLY A 417 30.35 6.18 -10.91
N GLY A 418 30.99 5.56 -9.91
CA GLY A 418 31.02 5.99 -8.51
C GLY A 418 29.63 6.13 -7.90
N HIS A 419 29.32 7.30 -7.31
CA HIS A 419 27.97 7.61 -6.86
C HIS A 419 27.05 7.73 -8.09
N TRP A 420 26.21 6.73 -8.30
CA TRP A 420 25.50 6.50 -9.56
C TRP A 420 24.04 6.96 -9.56
N THR A 421 23.45 7.27 -8.40
CA THR A 421 22.07 7.78 -8.29
C THR A 421 21.94 9.18 -8.88
N ARG A 422 20.84 9.44 -9.60
CA ARG A 422 20.48 10.78 -10.10
C ARG A 422 19.11 11.13 -9.58
N ASN A 423 19.03 11.99 -8.57
CA ASN A 423 17.74 12.46 -8.10
C ASN A 423 17.29 13.67 -8.92
N LEU A 424 15.97 13.85 -9.05
CA LEU A 424 15.35 14.94 -9.79
C LEU A 424 14.46 15.76 -8.86
N ALA A 425 14.44 17.08 -9.06
CA ALA A 425 13.45 17.97 -8.47
C ALA A 425 12.97 18.98 -9.51
N LEU A 426 11.69 19.31 -9.49
CA LEU A 426 11.07 20.32 -10.35
C LEU A 426 11.01 21.65 -9.59
N SER A 427 11.37 22.75 -10.22
CA SER A 427 11.20 24.08 -9.62
C SER A 427 9.72 24.36 -9.28
N PRO A 428 9.42 25.17 -8.25
CA PRO A 428 8.05 25.48 -7.86
C PRO A 428 7.18 26.11 -8.98
N ASP A 429 7.80 26.79 -9.95
CA ASP A 429 7.13 27.36 -11.13
C ASP A 429 6.93 26.35 -12.28
N GLY A 430 7.41 25.12 -12.11
CA GLY A 430 7.33 24.04 -13.09
C GLY A 430 8.21 24.20 -14.32
N GLN A 431 9.18 25.13 -14.33
CA GLN A 431 9.94 25.49 -15.55
C GLN A 431 11.33 24.84 -15.66
N GLN A 432 11.91 24.39 -14.54
CA GLN A 432 13.29 23.92 -14.51
C GLN A 432 13.43 22.59 -13.76
N LEU A 433 14.31 21.73 -14.27
CA LEU A 433 14.72 20.50 -13.64
C LEU A 433 16.06 20.69 -12.93
N TYR A 434 16.13 20.16 -11.72
CA TYR A 434 17.35 20.04 -10.94
C TYR A 434 17.74 18.58 -10.87
N VAL A 435 19.02 18.27 -11.12
CA VAL A 435 19.54 16.90 -11.05
C VAL A 435 20.75 16.82 -10.14
N SER A 436 20.72 15.88 -9.20
CA SER A 436 21.85 15.62 -8.31
C SER A 436 22.87 14.67 -8.96
N ILE A 437 24.15 14.98 -8.80
CA ILE A 437 25.27 14.19 -9.36
C ILE A 437 26.36 14.05 -8.30
N GLY A 438 26.48 12.86 -7.73
CA GLY A 438 27.54 12.55 -6.78
C GLY A 438 28.93 12.40 -7.44
N SER A 439 29.97 12.42 -6.61
CA SER A 439 31.36 12.20 -7.00
C SER A 439 31.58 10.79 -7.51
N ASN A 440 32.66 10.59 -8.27
CA ASN A 440 33.13 9.27 -8.67
C ASN A 440 33.99 8.60 -7.58
N SER A 441 34.63 9.41 -6.74
CA SER A 441 35.61 8.99 -5.74
C SER A 441 35.26 9.49 -4.34
N ASN A 442 35.97 8.99 -3.34
CA ASN A 442 35.79 9.43 -1.96
C ASN A 442 36.23 10.90 -1.76
N VAL A 443 37.42 11.27 -2.27
CA VAL A 443 38.07 12.55 -1.98
C VAL A 443 38.96 13.08 -3.10
N SER A 444 38.86 12.58 -4.34
CA SER A 444 39.67 13.09 -5.46
C SER A 444 39.01 14.29 -6.13
N PRO A 445 39.76 15.35 -6.48
CA PRO A 445 39.28 16.40 -7.36
C PRO A 445 38.75 15.83 -8.66
N GLU A 446 37.56 16.27 -9.03
CA GLU A 446 36.86 15.81 -10.22
C GLU A 446 36.31 17.00 -10.99
N PRO A 447 36.31 16.96 -12.33
CA PRO A 447 35.69 18.00 -13.12
C PRO A 447 34.17 18.01 -12.91
N LEU A 448 33.58 19.20 -13.03
CA LEU A 448 32.13 19.31 -13.15
C LEU A 448 31.62 18.46 -14.33
N PRO A 449 30.41 17.87 -14.23
CA PRO A 449 29.39 18.18 -13.22
C PRO A 449 29.39 17.21 -12.01
N ARG A 450 30.50 16.55 -11.68
CA ARG A 450 30.57 15.70 -10.49
C ARG A 450 30.48 16.50 -9.20
N ALA A 451 29.96 15.84 -8.15
CA ALA A 451 29.80 16.41 -6.80
C ALA A 451 29.03 17.73 -6.78
N SER A 452 27.87 17.75 -7.44
CA SER A 452 27.12 18.97 -7.72
C SER A 452 25.62 18.72 -7.90
N VAL A 453 24.87 19.81 -7.95
CA VAL A 453 23.50 19.84 -8.47
C VAL A 453 23.50 20.68 -9.75
N GLN A 454 22.96 20.14 -10.83
CA GLN A 454 22.78 20.85 -12.09
C GLN A 454 21.34 21.37 -12.20
N VAL A 455 21.14 22.43 -12.98
CA VAL A 455 19.83 22.95 -13.36
C VAL A 455 19.74 23.05 -14.88
N MET A 456 18.57 22.76 -15.45
CA MET A 456 18.28 22.82 -16.88
C MET A 456 16.80 23.16 -17.12
N ASN A 457 16.46 23.58 -18.33
CA ASN A 457 15.06 23.67 -18.78
C ASN A 457 14.47 22.26 -18.97
N LEU A 458 13.15 22.15 -19.08
CA LEU A 458 12.45 20.86 -19.25
C LEU A 458 12.82 20.08 -20.54
N ASP A 459 13.43 20.74 -21.52
CA ASP A 459 13.96 20.11 -22.74
C ASP A 459 15.45 19.77 -22.65
N GLY A 460 16.07 19.97 -21.48
CA GLY A 460 17.50 19.78 -21.24
C GLY A 460 18.39 20.96 -21.68
N SER A 461 17.82 21.98 -22.32
CA SER A 461 18.57 23.19 -22.71
C SER A 461 19.03 23.98 -21.48
N ASN A 462 20.05 24.81 -21.67
CA ASN A 462 20.64 25.65 -20.61
C ASN A 462 21.12 24.89 -19.37
N GLN A 463 21.56 23.63 -19.55
CA GLN A 463 22.18 22.87 -18.47
C GLN A 463 23.41 23.60 -17.92
N ARG A 464 23.42 23.85 -16.61
CA ARG A 464 24.53 24.48 -15.90
C ARG A 464 24.62 23.99 -14.47
N THR A 465 25.79 24.17 -13.85
CA THR A 465 25.97 23.89 -12.43
C THR A 465 25.22 24.93 -11.58
N PHE A 466 24.34 24.44 -10.71
CA PHE A 466 23.64 25.28 -9.74
C PHE A 466 24.47 25.43 -8.47
N ALA A 467 24.92 24.33 -7.86
CA ALA A 467 25.77 24.32 -6.67
C ALA A 467 26.79 23.17 -6.77
N SER A 468 27.96 23.32 -6.14
CA SER A 468 29.06 22.35 -6.27
C SER A 468 29.79 22.10 -4.95
N GLY A 469 30.70 21.13 -4.94
CA GLY A 469 31.40 20.73 -3.71
C GLY A 469 30.53 19.94 -2.75
N LEU A 470 29.53 19.25 -3.29
CA LEU A 470 28.61 18.37 -2.57
C LEU A 470 29.02 16.93 -2.91
N ARG A 471 29.70 16.20 -2.02
CA ARG A 471 30.27 14.88 -2.36
C ARG A 471 29.25 13.95 -3.02
N ASN A 472 28.11 13.76 -2.38
CA ASN A 472 27.02 12.94 -2.90
C ASN A 472 25.68 13.53 -2.46
N PRO A 473 25.15 14.56 -3.16
CA PRO A 473 23.82 15.08 -2.92
C PRO A 473 22.79 14.03 -3.40
N THR A 474 22.03 13.47 -2.48
CA THR A 474 21.12 12.35 -2.75
C THR A 474 19.70 12.87 -2.83
N GLY A 475 19.12 13.31 -1.71
CA GLY A 475 17.79 13.91 -1.66
C GLY A 475 17.80 15.35 -2.16
N LEU A 476 16.72 15.74 -2.85
CA LEU A 476 16.46 17.09 -3.32
C LEU A 476 14.99 17.39 -3.04
N ASP A 477 14.71 18.54 -2.44
CA ASP A 477 13.33 19.02 -2.29
C ASP A 477 13.29 20.53 -2.10
N PHE A 478 12.20 21.16 -2.52
CA PHE A 478 11.98 22.59 -2.36
C PHE A 478 11.24 22.87 -1.07
N ASN A 479 11.78 23.78 -0.26
CA ASN A 479 11.08 24.23 0.94
C ASN A 479 9.75 24.90 0.53
N PRO A 480 8.59 24.47 1.09
CA PRO A 480 7.28 24.93 0.63
C PRO A 480 6.97 26.39 0.99
N ILE A 481 7.70 26.98 1.95
CA ILE A 481 7.51 28.38 2.37
C ILE A 481 8.34 29.33 1.50
N THR A 482 9.62 29.00 1.29
CA THR A 482 10.60 29.91 0.67
C THR A 482 10.86 29.62 -0.80
N GLY A 483 10.51 28.44 -1.29
CA GLY A 483 10.90 27.96 -2.62
C GLY A 483 12.41 27.73 -2.77
N GLN A 484 13.18 27.70 -1.66
CA GLN A 484 14.60 27.39 -1.70
C GLN A 484 14.80 25.87 -1.87
N LEU A 485 15.70 25.47 -2.77
CA LEU A 485 16.10 24.08 -2.94
C LEU A 485 16.98 23.64 -1.77
N TYR A 486 16.68 22.49 -1.17
CA TYR A 486 17.51 21.83 -0.17
C TYR A 486 18.02 20.49 -0.67
N THR A 487 19.14 20.04 -0.09
CA THR A 487 19.67 18.70 -0.33
C THR A 487 20.22 18.08 0.94
N VAL A 488 20.24 16.74 0.98
CA VAL A 488 21.02 15.99 1.94
C VAL A 488 22.26 15.38 1.28
N VAL A 489 23.39 15.39 1.98
CA VAL A 489 24.69 14.99 1.43
C VAL A 489 25.32 13.89 2.27
N ASN A 490 25.82 12.85 1.59
CA ASN A 490 26.68 11.84 2.20
C ASN A 490 28.13 12.31 2.08
N GLU A 491 28.76 12.61 3.22
CA GLU A 491 30.11 13.13 3.27
C GLU A 491 31.18 12.04 3.16
N ARG A 492 32.44 12.47 3.13
CA ARG A 492 33.60 11.62 2.84
C ARG A 492 33.94 10.66 3.97
N ASP A 493 34.46 9.53 3.55
CA ASP A 493 34.93 8.47 4.41
C ASP A 493 36.42 8.68 4.78
N GLY A 494 36.88 7.96 5.80
CA GLY A 494 38.30 7.81 6.09
C GLY A 494 38.90 8.77 7.12
N LEU A 495 38.13 9.66 7.74
CA LEU A 495 38.65 10.62 8.76
C LEU A 495 38.36 10.22 10.21
N GLY A 496 37.55 9.19 10.46
CA GLY A 496 37.22 8.69 11.80
C GLY A 496 35.75 8.29 11.92
N ASP A 497 35.34 7.79 13.09
CA ASP A 497 33.97 7.33 13.36
C ASP A 497 32.98 8.49 13.48
N ASP A 498 33.46 9.64 13.97
CA ASP A 498 32.64 10.84 14.22
C ASP A 498 33.01 12.00 13.28
N LEU A 499 33.70 11.69 12.16
CA LEU A 499 34.08 12.64 11.13
C LEU A 499 34.07 11.99 9.73
N VAL A 500 33.44 12.57 8.71
CA VAL A 500 32.76 13.88 8.66
C VAL A 500 31.24 13.72 8.83
N PRO A 501 30.56 14.58 9.62
CA PRO A 501 29.10 14.67 9.63
C PRO A 501 28.48 14.72 8.22
N ASP A 502 27.42 13.92 8.03
CA ASP A 502 26.49 14.14 6.91
C ASP A 502 25.64 15.38 7.20
N TYR A 503 24.90 15.91 6.22
CA TYR A 503 24.15 17.15 6.46
C TYR A 503 22.94 17.36 5.55
N LEU A 504 22.04 18.25 5.99
CA LEU A 504 21.00 18.93 5.22
C LEU A 504 21.41 20.40 5.05
N THR A 505 21.28 20.93 3.83
CA THR A 505 21.60 22.33 3.56
C THR A 505 20.79 22.91 2.41
N GLY A 506 20.49 24.20 2.50
CA GLY A 506 19.87 24.98 1.44
C GLY A 506 20.90 25.33 0.37
N LEU A 507 20.54 25.09 -0.88
CA LEU A 507 21.36 25.34 -2.05
C LEU A 507 21.15 26.75 -2.60
N ARG A 508 22.24 27.36 -3.06
CA ARG A 508 22.24 28.66 -3.74
C ARG A 508 23.09 28.61 -4.99
N ALA A 509 22.66 29.35 -6.01
CA ALA A 509 23.32 29.39 -7.30
C ALA A 509 24.78 29.88 -7.17
N GLY A 510 25.73 29.10 -7.71
CA GLY A 510 27.15 29.42 -7.75
C GLY A 510 27.93 29.11 -6.47
N GLU A 511 27.29 28.61 -5.42
CA GLU A 511 27.96 28.35 -4.15
C GLU A 511 28.69 27.00 -4.10
N PHE A 512 29.73 26.95 -3.26
CA PHE A 512 30.62 25.79 -3.07
C PHE A 512 30.54 25.28 -1.63
N TYR A 513 30.36 23.96 -1.47
CA TYR A 513 30.09 23.31 -0.18
C TYR A 513 31.26 22.49 0.37
N GLY A 514 32.47 22.74 -0.15
CA GLY A 514 33.73 22.30 0.47
C GLY A 514 34.39 21.11 -0.21
N TRP A 515 33.64 20.09 -0.63
CA TRP A 515 34.24 18.87 -1.19
C TRP A 515 35.00 19.13 -2.51
N PRO A 516 36.21 18.57 -2.73
CA PRO A 516 36.94 17.67 -1.83
C PRO A 516 37.95 18.38 -0.92
N TYR A 517 38.10 19.71 -0.98
CA TYR A 517 39.22 20.44 -0.38
C TYR A 517 39.02 20.76 1.11
N ALA A 518 37.80 21.06 1.52
CA ALA A 518 37.40 21.33 2.89
C ALA A 518 36.15 20.51 3.25
N TYR A 519 35.82 20.43 4.52
CA TYR A 519 34.56 19.88 5.00
C TYR A 519 33.86 20.88 5.92
N LEU A 520 32.58 21.16 5.65
CA LEU A 520 31.67 21.92 6.52
C LEU A 520 32.01 23.41 6.81
N ALA A 521 33.26 23.87 6.73
CA ALA A 521 33.62 25.27 6.95
C ALA A 521 35.00 25.62 6.35
N PRO A 522 35.29 26.90 6.06
CA PRO A 522 36.57 27.31 5.47
C PRO A 522 37.82 26.96 6.28
N ASN A 523 37.72 26.90 7.61
CA ASN A 523 38.83 26.56 8.50
C ASN A 523 39.03 25.03 8.68
N LEU A 524 38.13 24.22 8.13
CA LEU A 524 38.14 22.77 8.24
C LEU A 524 38.65 22.14 6.93
N VAL A 525 39.94 22.33 6.68
CA VAL A 525 40.62 21.80 5.49
C VAL A 525 40.79 20.28 5.62
N ASP A 526 40.51 19.54 4.54
CA ASP A 526 40.80 18.11 4.52
C ASP A 526 42.32 17.91 4.54
N PRO A 527 42.89 17.20 5.55
CA PRO A 527 44.35 17.06 5.66
C PRO A 527 44.97 16.38 4.44
N ARG A 528 44.21 15.57 3.70
CA ARG A 528 44.64 14.89 2.47
C ARG A 528 44.72 15.82 1.25
N ARG A 529 44.26 17.07 1.38
CA ARG A 529 44.15 18.11 0.33
C ARG A 529 44.77 19.44 0.72
N THR A 530 45.65 19.44 1.72
CA THR A 530 46.26 20.65 2.25
C THR A 530 46.97 21.46 1.15
N GLY A 531 46.64 22.74 1.04
CA GLY A 531 47.23 23.68 0.07
C GLY A 531 46.58 23.68 -1.31
N GLU A 532 45.65 22.77 -1.60
CA GLU A 532 44.90 22.75 -2.86
C GLU A 532 43.73 23.76 -2.82
N ARG A 533 43.52 24.52 -3.91
CA ARG A 533 42.39 25.44 -4.13
C ARG A 533 42.01 26.30 -2.90
N PRO A 534 42.94 27.12 -2.38
CA PRO A 534 42.67 27.99 -1.22
C PRO A 534 41.50 28.95 -1.48
N ASP A 535 41.25 29.32 -2.75
CA ASP A 535 40.09 30.09 -3.18
C ASP A 535 38.77 29.37 -2.88
N LEU A 536 38.66 28.08 -3.20
CA LEU A 536 37.46 27.29 -2.94
C LEU A 536 37.31 26.96 -1.46
N VAL A 537 38.41 26.62 -0.78
CA VAL A 537 38.42 26.42 0.67
C VAL A 537 37.85 27.65 1.37
N ALA A 538 38.33 28.85 1.05
CA ALA A 538 37.85 30.10 1.62
C ALA A 538 36.36 30.36 1.34
N SER A 539 35.84 29.90 0.20
CA SER A 539 34.44 30.06 -0.20
C SER A 539 33.48 29.02 0.37
N THR A 540 33.99 28.02 1.11
CA THR A 540 33.20 26.89 1.62
C THR A 540 32.03 27.35 2.46
N ARG A 541 30.82 26.94 2.08
CA ARG A 541 29.61 27.18 2.85
C ARG A 541 29.43 26.18 3.98
N THR A 542 28.99 26.68 5.13
CA THR A 542 28.61 25.83 6.26
C THR A 542 27.19 25.31 6.11
N PRO A 543 26.97 23.98 6.21
CA PRO A 543 25.63 23.40 6.14
C PRO A 543 24.71 23.86 7.28
N ASP A 544 23.41 23.81 7.02
CA ASP A 544 22.40 24.29 7.96
C ASP A 544 22.13 23.34 9.13
N VAL A 545 22.06 22.02 8.86
CA VAL A 545 21.84 20.99 9.89
C VAL A 545 22.83 19.86 9.68
N LEU A 546 23.64 19.58 10.71
CA LEU A 546 24.59 18.48 10.70
C LEU A 546 23.96 17.22 11.31
N PHE A 547 24.19 16.09 10.66
CA PHE A 547 23.79 14.76 11.09
C PHE A 547 24.99 14.01 11.67
N GLN A 548 24.72 13.02 12.52
CA GLN A 548 25.78 12.11 12.97
C GLN A 548 26.53 11.52 11.77
N ALA A 549 27.86 11.52 11.85
CA ALA A 549 28.73 11.04 10.77
C ALA A 549 28.37 9.62 10.35
N HIS A 550 28.39 9.39 9.04
CA HIS A 550 28.11 8.11 8.38
C HIS A 550 26.64 7.64 8.47
N SER A 551 25.69 8.50 8.81
CA SER A 551 24.25 8.14 8.84
C SER A 551 23.67 7.85 7.45
N ALA A 552 24.35 8.30 6.38
CA ALA A 552 23.99 8.07 4.98
C ALA A 552 22.56 8.54 4.64
N PRO A 553 22.26 9.85 4.73
CA PRO A 553 20.94 10.37 4.39
C PRO A 553 20.64 10.21 2.90
N LEU A 554 19.50 9.65 2.53
CA LEU A 554 19.12 9.46 1.13
C LEU A 554 17.84 10.24 0.78
N GLY A 555 16.73 9.89 1.41
CA GLY A 555 15.44 10.55 1.18
C GLY A 555 15.37 11.90 1.87
N LEU A 556 14.76 12.87 1.19
CA LEU A 556 14.42 14.19 1.72
C LEU A 556 13.01 14.52 1.25
N GLN A 557 12.13 14.87 2.18
CA GLN A 557 10.77 15.31 1.90
C GLN A 557 10.37 16.39 2.91
N PHE A 558 10.06 17.59 2.44
CA PHE A 558 9.32 18.56 3.22
C PHE A 558 7.87 18.10 3.37
N TYR A 559 7.34 18.23 4.58
CA TYR A 559 5.95 17.87 4.84
C TYR A 559 5.06 19.11 4.78
N ASP A 560 4.40 19.30 3.65
CA ASP A 560 3.43 20.37 3.39
C ASP A 560 1.96 19.92 3.59
N GLY A 561 1.77 18.64 3.93
CA GLY A 561 0.48 18.08 4.32
C GLY A 561 -0.09 18.72 5.58
N GLN A 562 -1.40 18.52 5.77
CA GLN A 562 -2.15 19.12 6.89
C GLN A 562 -2.57 18.11 7.95
N THR A 563 -2.32 16.81 7.75
CA THR A 563 -2.78 15.76 8.68
C THR A 563 -1.83 15.54 9.85
N PHE A 564 -0.50 15.68 9.66
CA PHE A 564 0.43 15.59 10.77
C PHE A 564 0.27 16.80 11.73
N PRO A 565 0.64 16.64 13.01
CA PRO A 565 0.65 17.73 13.99
C PRO A 565 1.42 18.95 13.49
N GLN A 566 1.01 20.14 13.92
CA GLN A 566 1.56 21.43 13.47
C GLN A 566 3.10 21.48 13.57
N GLN A 567 3.69 20.86 14.59
CA GLN A 567 5.14 20.83 14.80
C GLN A 567 5.93 20.11 13.70
N TYR A 568 5.29 19.29 12.86
CA TYR A 568 5.92 18.59 11.74
C TYR A 568 5.75 19.31 10.40
N ARG A 569 4.81 20.26 10.32
CA ARG A 569 4.48 20.94 9.06
C ARG A 569 5.59 21.88 8.63
N ASN A 570 5.84 21.91 7.32
CA ASN A 570 6.88 22.67 6.62
C ASN A 570 8.32 22.37 7.05
N GLY A 571 8.54 21.37 7.90
CA GLY A 571 9.88 20.85 8.19
C GLY A 571 10.25 19.67 7.29
N ALA A 572 11.50 19.22 7.41
CA ALA A 572 12.06 18.21 6.53
C ALA A 572 12.13 16.85 7.22
N PHE A 573 11.55 15.83 6.61
CA PHE A 573 11.83 14.44 6.92
C PHE A 573 13.02 13.95 6.10
N VAL A 574 13.90 13.18 6.75
CA VAL A 574 15.10 12.62 6.13
C VAL A 574 15.22 11.15 6.47
N ALA A 575 15.44 10.32 5.45
CA ALA A 575 15.67 8.89 5.60
C ALA A 575 17.16 8.60 5.71
N PHE A 576 17.59 8.05 6.84
CA PHE A 576 18.97 7.60 7.06
C PHE A 576 19.09 6.12 6.73
N ARG A 577 19.82 5.82 5.65
CA ARG A 577 20.03 4.46 5.16
C ARG A 577 20.94 3.63 6.07
N GLY A 578 21.79 4.31 6.82
CA GLY A 578 22.66 3.71 7.82
C GLY A 578 24.07 3.40 7.36
N SER A 579 24.97 3.45 8.35
CA SER A 579 26.42 3.48 8.20
C SER A 579 27.05 2.19 7.70
N TRP A 580 28.22 2.32 7.08
CA TRP A 580 29.12 1.19 6.84
C TRP A 580 30.56 1.51 7.27
N ASN A 581 30.98 2.78 7.19
CA ASN A 581 32.31 3.24 7.56
C ASN A 581 32.39 3.75 9.01
N ARG A 582 31.91 2.96 9.98
CA ARG A 582 31.95 3.30 11.42
C ARG A 582 32.02 2.06 12.32
N ASN A 583 32.60 2.17 13.52
CA ASN A 583 32.63 1.08 14.50
C ASN A 583 31.28 0.71 15.12
N GLN A 584 30.41 1.68 15.35
CA GLN A 584 29.05 1.49 15.85
C GLN A 584 28.07 2.02 14.82
N GLY A 585 27.00 1.26 14.55
CA GLY A 585 25.99 1.59 13.56
C GLY A 585 25.26 2.89 13.91
N THR A 586 25.10 3.78 12.93
CA THR A 586 24.26 4.97 13.01
C THR A 586 23.37 5.07 11.77
N GLY A 587 22.26 5.82 11.86
CA GLY A 587 21.21 5.86 10.83
C GLY A 587 20.15 4.78 11.02
N TYR A 588 19.69 4.15 9.94
CA TYR A 588 18.62 3.13 9.92
C TYR A 588 17.30 3.61 10.52
N LYS A 589 16.89 4.83 10.14
CA LYS A 589 15.74 5.52 10.73
C LYS A 589 15.26 6.66 9.84
N LEU A 590 14.09 7.19 10.15
CA LEU A 590 13.71 8.54 9.72
C LEU A 590 13.97 9.53 10.84
N VAL A 591 14.40 10.72 10.44
CA VAL A 591 14.53 11.87 11.31
C VAL A 591 13.69 13.03 10.78
N TYR A 592 13.40 13.97 11.67
CA TYR A 592 12.73 15.22 11.36
C TYR A 592 13.64 16.41 11.72
N ALA A 593 13.88 17.31 10.77
CA ALA A 593 14.55 18.59 10.99
C ALA A 593 13.48 19.69 11.02
N PRO A 594 13.24 20.35 12.16
CA PRO A 594 12.25 21.41 12.27
C PRO A 594 12.69 22.69 11.56
N PHE A 595 11.71 23.36 10.96
CA PHE A 595 11.86 24.66 10.33
C PHE A 595 11.02 25.69 11.08
N GLY A 596 11.53 26.92 11.19
CA GLY A 596 10.80 28.06 11.73
C GLY A 596 9.73 28.55 10.77
N ALA A 597 8.89 29.47 11.25
CA ALA A 597 7.86 30.11 10.44
C ALA A 597 8.42 30.95 9.27
N ASP A 598 9.69 31.34 9.34
CA ASP A 598 10.41 32.01 8.25
C ASP A 598 10.95 31.02 7.19
N GLY A 599 10.64 29.73 7.32
CA GLY A 599 11.09 28.68 6.41
C GLY A 599 12.59 28.38 6.52
N ARG A 600 13.22 28.69 7.67
CA ARG A 600 14.62 28.32 7.94
C ARG A 600 14.76 27.17 8.93
N PRO A 601 15.76 26.30 8.78
CA PRO A 601 16.01 25.20 9.72
C PRO A 601 16.43 25.71 11.09
N GLN A 602 16.05 25.00 12.15
CA GLN A 602 16.40 25.36 13.53
C GLN A 602 17.79 24.86 13.99
N GLY A 603 18.55 24.21 13.09
CA GLY A 603 19.94 23.77 13.36
C GLY A 603 20.08 22.45 14.12
N PHE A 604 19.01 21.69 14.30
CA PHE A 604 19.02 20.36 14.90
C PHE A 604 18.05 19.43 14.18
N TYR A 605 18.09 18.14 14.50
CA TYR A 605 17.12 17.14 14.05
C TYR A 605 16.66 16.26 15.20
N GLN A 606 15.62 15.47 14.99
CA GLN A 606 15.07 14.56 15.99
C GLN A 606 14.73 13.22 15.35
N ASP A 607 14.82 12.14 16.11
CA ASP A 607 14.36 10.83 15.65
C ASP A 607 12.84 10.82 15.47
N PHE A 608 12.35 10.21 14.40
CA PHE A 608 10.93 10.14 14.07
C PHE A 608 10.41 8.71 13.89
N LEU A 609 11.09 7.88 13.08
CA LEU A 609 10.77 6.46 12.95
C LEU A 609 12.04 5.66 13.22
N THR A 610 12.05 4.85 14.29
CA THR A 610 13.18 3.98 14.65
C THR A 610 12.73 2.53 14.85
N GLY A 611 13.68 1.62 15.11
CA GLY A 611 13.41 0.20 15.34
C GLY A 611 14.04 -0.75 14.33
N PHE A 612 14.54 -0.24 13.19
CA PHE A 612 15.21 -1.07 12.18
C PHE A 612 16.57 -1.62 12.65
N LEU A 613 17.40 -0.77 13.27
CA LEU A 613 18.69 -1.18 13.84
C LEU A 613 18.50 -1.88 15.18
N LEU A 614 18.91 -3.15 15.25
CA LEU A 614 18.75 -4.00 16.42
C LEU A 614 19.95 -3.92 17.37
N ASN A 615 21.16 -3.90 16.81
CA ASN A 615 22.39 -3.80 17.60
C ASN A 615 23.37 -2.85 16.92
N PRO A 616 23.70 -1.68 17.49
CA PRO A 616 24.68 -0.77 16.91
C PRO A 616 26.13 -1.26 17.08
N ALA A 617 26.50 -2.01 18.12
CA ALA A 617 27.91 -2.35 18.40
C ALA A 617 28.47 -3.42 17.45
N GLY A 618 27.63 -4.39 17.10
CA GLY A 618 27.80 -5.26 15.94
C GLY A 618 26.63 -4.99 15.02
N PRO A 619 26.72 -3.98 14.12
CA PRO A 619 25.61 -3.47 13.34
C PRO A 619 24.75 -4.58 12.75
N THR A 620 23.58 -4.82 13.33
CA THR A 620 22.56 -5.73 12.78
C THR A 620 21.26 -4.98 12.58
N THR A 621 20.64 -5.13 11.42
CA THR A 621 19.42 -4.39 11.06
C THR A 621 18.50 -5.26 10.22
N TRP A 622 17.20 -5.01 10.31
CA TRP A 622 16.19 -5.60 9.42
C TRP A 622 15.61 -4.57 8.43
N GLY A 623 16.14 -3.34 8.41
CA GLY A 623 15.73 -2.32 7.46
C GLY A 623 16.72 -1.17 7.26
N ARG A 624 16.62 -0.54 6.10
CA ARG A 624 17.46 0.53 5.53
C ARG A 624 16.56 1.47 4.71
N PRO A 625 16.00 2.50 5.36
CA PRO A 625 15.15 3.48 4.68
C PRO A 625 15.87 4.21 3.54
N VAL A 626 15.16 4.50 2.45
CA VAL A 626 15.69 5.17 1.26
C VAL A 626 14.85 6.37 0.84
N GLY A 627 13.82 6.18 0.01
CA GLY A 627 12.99 7.24 -0.54
C GLY A 627 11.83 7.60 0.38
N LEU A 628 11.40 8.85 0.30
CA LEU A 628 10.26 9.40 1.03
C LEU A 628 9.28 10.02 0.03
N GLN A 629 7.98 9.95 0.31
CA GLN A 629 6.95 10.63 -0.48
C GLN A 629 5.76 10.95 0.40
N THR A 630 5.33 12.22 0.43
CA THR A 630 4.04 12.59 1.01
C THR A 630 2.92 12.27 0.01
N MET A 631 1.87 11.59 0.44
CA MET A 631 0.72 11.25 -0.41
C MET A 631 -0.41 12.29 -0.28
N PRO A 632 -1.36 12.35 -1.22
CA PRO A 632 -2.48 13.31 -1.17
C PRO A 632 -3.36 13.21 0.08
N ASP A 633 -3.44 12.02 0.69
CA ASP A 633 -4.12 11.78 1.96
C ASP A 633 -3.36 12.35 3.19
N GLY A 634 -2.19 12.94 2.95
CA GLY A 634 -1.30 13.51 3.97
C GLY A 634 -0.44 12.49 4.71
N SER A 635 -0.45 11.22 4.31
CA SER A 635 0.47 10.21 4.85
C SER A 635 1.89 10.42 4.32
N LEU A 636 2.88 9.97 5.08
CA LEU A 636 4.27 9.91 4.64
C LEU A 636 4.65 8.45 4.34
N LEU A 637 5.07 8.18 3.11
CA LEU A 637 5.56 6.88 2.69
C LEU A 637 7.09 6.80 2.79
N VAL A 638 7.56 5.59 3.09
CA VAL A 638 8.99 5.26 3.23
C VAL A 638 9.30 3.99 2.46
N ALA A 639 10.16 4.08 1.45
CA ALA A 639 10.73 2.91 0.82
C ALA A 639 11.84 2.32 1.71
N GLU A 640 11.75 1.03 1.97
CA GLU A 640 12.78 0.26 2.64
C GLU A 640 13.29 -0.82 1.69
N GLU A 641 14.60 -0.82 1.43
CA GLU A 641 15.17 -1.59 0.33
C GLU A 641 15.54 -3.04 0.67
N GLU A 642 15.87 -3.39 1.91
CA GLU A 642 16.41 -4.73 2.21
C GLU A 642 15.34 -5.72 2.68
N ASN A 643 14.26 -5.21 3.27
CA ASN A 643 13.04 -5.94 3.61
C ASN A 643 11.92 -5.78 2.56
N ASN A 644 12.19 -5.08 1.47
CA ASN A 644 11.35 -5.07 0.27
C ASN A 644 9.93 -4.53 0.49
N ARG A 645 9.79 -3.53 1.37
CA ARG A 645 8.50 -2.93 1.73
C ARG A 645 8.47 -1.43 1.52
N ILE A 646 7.26 -0.90 1.40
CA ILE A 646 6.95 0.50 1.61
C ILE A 646 6.09 0.60 2.85
N TYR A 647 6.51 1.42 3.80
CA TYR A 647 5.74 1.73 5.00
C TYR A 647 4.97 3.02 4.79
N ARG A 648 3.73 3.06 5.26
CA ARG A 648 2.89 4.25 5.32
C ARG A 648 2.77 4.71 6.76
N ILE A 649 3.01 6.00 6.97
CA ILE A 649 2.95 6.63 8.29
C ILE A 649 1.82 7.65 8.26
N GLN A 650 0.84 7.45 9.13
CA GLN A 650 -0.36 8.28 9.21
C GLN A 650 -0.54 8.79 10.64
N TYR A 651 -0.96 10.04 10.77
CA TYR A 651 -1.42 10.56 12.04
C TYR A 651 -2.93 10.33 12.19
N ARG A 652 -3.34 9.72 13.32
CA ARG A 652 -4.75 9.54 13.71
C ARG A 652 -4.96 10.32 15.01
N ASN A 653 -5.89 11.27 15.00
CA ASN A 653 -6.37 11.87 16.25
C ASN A 653 -7.14 10.80 17.00
N SER A 654 -6.53 10.22 18.04
CA SER A 654 -7.22 9.38 19.01
C SER A 654 -8.09 10.21 19.95
#